data_AF-A0A3M1PGC2-F1
#
_entry.id   AF-A0A3M1PGC2-F1
#
_cell.length_a   1.000
_cell.length_b   1.000
_cell.length_c   1.000
_cell.angle_alpha   90.00
_cell.angle_beta   90.00
_cell.angle_gamma   90.00
#
_symmetry.space_group_name_H-M   'P 1'
#
loop_
_entity.id
_entity.type
_entity.pdbx_description
1 polymer ?
#
loop_
_entity_poly.entity_id
_entity_poly.type
_entity_poly.pdbx_seq_one_letter_code
_entity_poly.pdbx_strand_id
1 'polypeptide(L)'
;MLEFEPLLEAESQSEDFVESFDYEPDLALNELIQTLGIDPSMLSRLTQALSGSAPATGAPSAARRVANGDRPQWYLGLDLGTTGISAVLLSYPAAVVHPIYWLELPAAADRGQQPARKTFRLPTSVQLNADSETANGAAPIAIAPLSSPAAQTRPQQPHRLVLQHLKPYLRAGVPHYSTATLQWEPVAQWSDRQTLPLSLFQQALRTLLVSLVLPPADYATDNAANTTPLLTCGAVDLEESQFQAVLRQLAGVIVSYPSNWSDTYSFNLREAILSARLVGRPDQIFLLEEAIATLLSGLSPADDRPLRLLPTPAQPADLYSNRWQGGTLVLNAGATLSELALVSIPSQLQHLSHCDVTSRTLPYAGTAIDQDILIQLVYPAWVRQTHGPQGSGEQSGQTGDDRPLLSASAAAHPVPASAAAHPGDTWADLTISPEESADPWLAVGWDSLTLPAAGEPDPPNRHRLLQRLRSSDLGLWLLHTAEQLKIVLQQQDQVSLTLGNQTLSLTRQDLSSRVLLPYIERLNRELNALLRQTGLSRLEIRQVVCAGGSASLVAIARWLHQKLPNATIIQDTYLSATHAATACSRVAYGLAALPLHPHLLNQPRHQTSDYFLLMELLRTFPEHPVTLDSVMQVLERRGIDTQSCRQHIFALLEGHLPPGLVPTADSALLSPASCSQPDYAQLLAAPLFFKQDAATYRPNLPQWQRLRAYLDTLLSTTHQKLTEPQQSSLGSLSTQPSPEQLR
;
A
#
# COMPACT_ATOMS: atom_id res chain seq x y z
N MET A 1 -29.81 74.44 25.50
CA MET A 1 -30.79 74.58 24.40
C MET A 1 -31.02 73.15 23.92
N LEU A 2 -32.03 72.42 24.42
CA LEU A 2 -33.48 72.66 24.37
C LEU A 2 -33.94 72.71 22.90
N GLU A 3 -34.96 71.96 22.43
CA GLU A 3 -36.09 71.26 23.10
C GLU A 3 -36.10 69.74 22.74
N PHE A 4 -36.57 68.75 23.51
CA PHE A 4 -37.80 68.48 24.29
C PHE A 4 -39.06 68.03 23.49
N GLU A 5 -39.18 66.70 23.34
CA GLU A 5 -40.28 65.76 23.70
C GLU A 5 -41.79 66.20 23.71
N PRO A 6 -42.78 65.26 23.58
CA PRO A 6 -43.10 64.34 24.69
C PRO A 6 -43.57 62.89 24.39
N LEU A 7 -43.41 62.06 25.42
CA LEU A 7 -44.01 60.73 25.69
C LEU A 7 -45.51 60.75 26.09
N LEU A 8 -46.10 59.52 26.18
CA LEU A 8 -47.35 59.00 26.81
C LEU A 8 -48.01 58.00 25.83
N GLU A 9 -48.57 56.82 26.16
CA GLU A 9 -48.77 55.98 27.38
C GLU A 9 -48.41 54.50 27.01
N ALA A 10 -48.03 53.54 27.87
CA ALA A 10 -48.48 53.05 29.19
C ALA A 10 -49.77 52.19 29.19
N GLU A 11 -49.64 50.86 29.07
CA GLU A 11 -50.24 49.88 30.01
C GLU A 11 -49.76 48.43 29.80
N SER A 12 -50.01 47.58 30.80
CA SER A 12 -49.49 46.21 30.94
C SER A 12 -50.47 45.12 30.49
N GLN A 13 -49.98 43.96 30.02
CA GLN A 13 -50.24 42.66 30.68
C GLN A 13 -49.51 41.49 30.02
N SER A 14 -49.22 40.48 30.85
CA SER A 14 -48.77 39.14 30.47
C SER A 14 -49.95 38.18 30.37
N GLU A 15 -49.98 37.30 29.38
CA GLU A 15 -50.20 35.83 29.53
C GLU A 15 -50.14 35.11 28.17
N ASP A 16 -49.95 33.79 28.23
CA ASP A 16 -49.70 32.90 27.09
C ASP A 16 -50.90 32.77 26.12
N PHE A 17 -50.63 32.60 24.82
CA PHE A 17 -51.32 31.57 24.05
C PHE A 17 -50.49 31.04 22.88
N VAL A 18 -50.71 29.76 22.55
CA VAL A 18 -50.00 29.00 21.52
C VAL A 18 -50.72 29.16 20.17
N GLU A 19 -49.97 29.48 19.11
CA GLU A 19 -50.42 29.23 17.73
C GLU A 19 -49.42 28.33 16.98
N SER A 20 -49.98 27.36 16.29
CA SER A 20 -49.29 26.30 15.55
C SER A 20 -48.90 26.76 14.15
N PHE A 21 -47.63 26.56 13.78
CA PHE A 21 -47.23 26.57 12.37
C PHE A 21 -47.33 25.16 11.80
N ASP A 22 -48.33 24.95 10.95
CA ASP A 22 -48.44 23.74 10.12
C ASP A 22 -47.29 23.70 9.10
N TYR A 23 -46.43 22.70 9.23
CA TYR A 23 -45.30 22.47 8.33
C TYR A 23 -45.66 21.34 7.37
N GLU A 24 -46.17 21.67 6.16
CA GLU A 24 -46.47 20.67 5.13
C GLU A 24 -45.18 19.98 4.64
N PRO A 25 -44.98 18.67 4.84
CA PRO A 25 -43.72 18.01 4.53
C PRO A 25 -43.52 17.70 3.03
N ASP A 26 -44.60 17.67 2.25
CA ASP A 26 -44.63 17.00 0.94
C ASP A 26 -44.04 17.83 -0.22
N LEU A 27 -43.94 19.15 -0.07
CA LEU A 27 -43.31 20.03 -1.05
C LEU A 27 -41.77 19.90 -1.03
N ALA A 28 -41.16 19.78 0.15
CA ALA A 28 -39.71 19.62 0.29
C ALA A 28 -39.21 18.27 -0.24
N LEU A 29 -40.02 17.21 -0.15
CA LEU A 29 -39.62 15.87 -0.60
C LEU A 29 -39.54 15.78 -2.14
N ASN A 30 -40.42 16.46 -2.87
CA ASN A 30 -40.41 16.45 -4.33
C ASN A 30 -39.23 17.23 -4.93
N GLU A 31 -38.81 18.34 -4.31
CA GLU A 31 -37.55 19.00 -4.69
C GLU A 31 -36.32 18.13 -4.39
N LEU A 32 -36.32 17.40 -3.25
CA LEU A 32 -35.26 16.44 -2.93
C LEU A 32 -35.16 15.31 -3.97
N ILE A 33 -36.31 14.79 -4.43
CA ILE A 33 -36.39 13.71 -5.43
C ILE A 33 -35.83 14.17 -6.79
N GLN A 34 -36.15 15.40 -7.25
CA GLN A 34 -35.58 15.94 -8.48
C GLN A 34 -34.08 16.24 -8.34
N THR A 35 -33.63 16.70 -7.18
CA THR A 35 -32.20 17.06 -6.94
C THR A 35 -31.30 15.83 -6.79
N LEU A 36 -31.83 14.71 -6.30
CA LEU A 36 -31.06 13.49 -5.98
C LEU A 36 -31.24 12.34 -6.98
N GLY A 37 -32.14 12.46 -7.96
CA GLY A 37 -32.30 11.48 -9.05
C GLY A 37 -32.72 10.07 -8.58
N ILE A 38 -33.46 9.98 -7.47
CA ILE A 38 -33.85 8.70 -6.85
C ILE A 38 -35.11 8.15 -7.54
N ASP A 39 -35.04 6.90 -8.02
CA ASP A 39 -36.19 6.18 -8.58
C ASP A 39 -37.30 5.99 -7.52
N PRO A 40 -38.53 6.50 -7.75
CA PRO A 40 -39.65 6.36 -6.81
C PRO A 40 -39.99 4.90 -6.44
N SER A 41 -39.68 3.93 -7.30
CA SER A 41 -39.89 2.50 -7.06
C SER A 41 -38.92 1.89 -6.02
N MET A 42 -37.87 2.61 -5.64
CA MET A 42 -36.96 2.20 -4.57
C MET A 42 -37.51 2.55 -3.18
N LEU A 43 -38.26 3.66 -3.06
CA LEU A 43 -38.81 4.14 -1.79
C LEU A 43 -39.91 3.21 -1.25
N SER A 44 -40.74 2.66 -2.13
CA SER A 44 -41.81 1.71 -1.77
C SER A 44 -41.28 0.38 -1.23
N ARG A 45 -40.09 -0.06 -1.69
CA ARG A 45 -39.42 -1.25 -1.15
C ARG A 45 -38.89 -1.02 0.28
N LEU A 46 -38.40 0.19 0.58
CA LEU A 46 -37.94 0.57 1.91
C LEU A 46 -39.09 0.64 2.93
N THR A 47 -40.25 1.17 2.55
CA THR A 47 -41.44 1.17 3.43
C THR A 47 -41.97 -0.24 3.68
N GLN A 48 -41.92 -1.12 2.68
CA GLN A 48 -42.34 -2.51 2.82
C GLN A 48 -41.39 -3.34 3.71
N ALA A 49 -40.08 -3.07 3.65
CA ALA A 49 -39.07 -3.71 4.51
C ALA A 49 -39.18 -3.33 6.00
N LEU A 50 -39.70 -2.14 6.31
CA LEU A 50 -39.89 -1.65 7.68
C LEU A 50 -41.20 -2.14 8.35
N SER A 51 -42.05 -2.87 7.61
CA SER A 51 -43.42 -3.21 8.04
C SER A 51 -43.69 -4.71 8.28
N GLY A 52 -42.64 -5.56 8.22
CA GLY A 52 -42.78 -7.02 8.31
C GLY A 52 -42.79 -7.58 9.74
N SER A 53 -43.90 -8.19 10.15
CA SER A 53 -44.08 -8.81 11.48
C SER A 53 -43.44 -10.21 11.60
N ALA A 54 -43.08 -10.60 12.82
CA ALA A 54 -42.36 -11.84 13.12
C ALA A 54 -43.26 -13.10 13.08
N PRO A 55 -42.80 -14.24 12.51
CA PRO A 55 -43.43 -15.54 12.68
C PRO A 55 -42.93 -16.29 13.94
N ALA A 56 -43.75 -17.22 14.43
CA ALA A 56 -43.65 -17.80 15.76
C ALA A 56 -42.63 -18.95 15.94
N THR A 57 -42.40 -19.28 17.21
CA THR A 57 -41.44 -20.24 17.76
C THR A 57 -41.63 -21.70 17.34
N GLY A 58 -40.53 -22.38 17.01
CA GLY A 58 -40.37 -23.84 17.07
C GLY A 58 -39.12 -24.22 17.86
N ALA A 59 -39.23 -25.12 18.83
CA ALA A 59 -38.15 -25.43 19.78
C ALA A 59 -37.12 -26.45 19.23
N PRO A 60 -35.85 -26.44 19.71
CA PRO A 60 -34.73 -27.11 19.04
C PRO A 60 -34.44 -28.54 19.55
N SER A 61 -33.85 -29.37 18.69
CA SER A 61 -33.27 -30.66 19.07
C SER A 61 -31.76 -30.53 19.36
N ALA A 62 -31.39 -30.69 20.63
CA ALA A 62 -30.12 -31.20 21.15
C ALA A 62 -28.78 -30.81 20.45
N ALA A 63 -28.55 -29.52 20.15
CA ALA A 63 -27.18 -29.00 20.05
C ALA A 63 -26.62 -28.72 21.46
N ARG A 64 -25.44 -29.30 21.75
CA ARG A 64 -24.73 -29.24 23.04
C ARG A 64 -24.51 -27.78 23.47
N ARG A 65 -25.21 -27.32 24.53
CA ARG A 65 -24.99 -25.98 25.12
C ARG A 65 -23.54 -25.87 25.63
N VAL A 66 -22.70 -25.14 24.91
CA VAL A 66 -21.51 -24.53 25.49
C VAL A 66 -21.98 -23.41 26.41
N ALA A 67 -21.36 -23.28 27.58
CA ALA A 67 -21.73 -22.27 28.56
C ALA A 67 -21.56 -20.84 28.00
N ASN A 68 -22.32 -19.89 28.54
CA ASN A 68 -22.25 -18.50 28.12
C ASN A 68 -20.92 -17.89 28.62
N GLY A 69 -19.95 -17.71 27.71
CA GLY A 69 -18.63 -17.16 27.99
C GLY A 69 -17.80 -17.11 26.70
N ASP A 70 -17.45 -15.90 26.28
CA ASP A 70 -16.62 -15.53 25.12
C ASP A 70 -16.93 -16.17 23.76
N ARG A 71 -17.61 -15.39 22.90
CA ARG A 71 -17.55 -15.61 21.44
C ARG A 71 -16.12 -15.28 20.96
N PRO A 72 -15.56 -16.04 20.00
CA PRO A 72 -14.26 -15.72 19.45
C PRO A 72 -14.27 -14.34 18.77
N GLN A 73 -13.28 -13.52 19.10
CA GLN A 73 -13.00 -12.29 18.38
C GLN A 73 -12.25 -12.61 17.08
N TRP A 74 -12.52 -11.83 16.04
CA TRP A 74 -11.88 -12.02 14.74
C TRP A 74 -11.05 -10.80 14.36
N TYR A 75 -9.80 -11.03 13.97
CA TYR A 75 -8.88 -10.00 13.52
C TYR A 75 -8.44 -10.30 12.08
N LEU A 76 -8.33 -9.26 11.25
CA LEU A 76 -7.88 -9.37 9.86
C LEU A 76 -6.46 -8.83 9.72
N GLY A 77 -5.48 -9.72 9.53
CA GLY A 77 -4.14 -9.33 9.07
C GLY A 77 -4.17 -9.05 7.58
N LEU A 78 -3.79 -7.83 7.18
CA LEU A 78 -3.92 -7.32 5.81
C LEU A 78 -2.58 -6.76 5.33
N ASP A 79 -1.83 -7.57 4.56
CA ASP A 79 -0.62 -7.10 3.92
C ASP A 79 -0.95 -6.34 2.64
N LEU A 80 -0.84 -5.02 2.69
CA LEU A 80 -0.93 -4.16 1.52
C LEU A 80 0.47 -4.04 0.90
N GLY A 81 0.83 -4.90 -0.04
CA GLY A 81 2.06 -4.77 -0.81
C GLY A 81 1.96 -3.70 -1.90
N THR A 82 3.09 -3.36 -2.54
CA THR A 82 3.08 -2.45 -3.72
C THR A 82 2.54 -3.13 -4.99
N THR A 83 2.74 -4.45 -5.10
CA THR A 83 2.38 -5.25 -6.29
C THR A 83 1.31 -6.31 -6.01
N GLY A 84 0.93 -6.52 -4.75
CA GLY A 84 -0.19 -7.39 -4.40
C GLY A 84 -0.59 -7.30 -2.93
N ILE A 85 -1.86 -7.61 -2.67
CA ILE A 85 -2.52 -7.63 -1.35
C ILE A 85 -2.71 -9.09 -0.94
N SER A 86 -2.34 -9.43 0.29
CA SER A 86 -2.65 -10.72 0.92
C SER A 86 -3.36 -10.49 2.25
N ALA A 87 -4.26 -11.40 2.63
CA ALA A 87 -5.02 -11.28 3.86
C ALA A 87 -5.18 -12.62 4.59
N VAL A 88 -5.19 -12.57 5.92
CA VAL A 88 -5.33 -13.74 6.82
C VAL A 88 -6.23 -13.35 7.99
N LEU A 89 -7.25 -14.15 8.28
CA LEU A 89 -8.08 -13.99 9.49
C LEU A 89 -7.45 -14.75 10.66
N LEU A 90 -7.46 -14.18 11.86
CA LEU A 90 -7.19 -14.87 13.13
C LEU A 90 -8.50 -15.04 13.92
N SER A 91 -8.74 -16.27 14.39
CA SER A 91 -9.70 -16.54 15.45
C SER A 91 -9.03 -16.43 16.83
N TYR A 92 -9.40 -15.41 17.61
CA TYR A 92 -8.89 -15.13 18.96
C TYR A 92 -9.93 -15.50 20.03
N PRO A 93 -9.55 -16.11 21.16
CA PRO A 93 -8.20 -16.50 21.55
C PRO A 93 -7.77 -17.85 20.96
N ALA A 94 -8.53 -18.49 20.06
CA ALA A 94 -8.28 -19.86 19.60
C ALA A 94 -6.93 -20.11 18.88
N ALA A 95 -6.27 -19.05 18.40
CA ALA A 95 -5.00 -19.11 17.67
C ALA A 95 -5.05 -19.98 16.41
N VAL A 96 -6.17 -19.86 15.66
CA VAL A 96 -6.39 -20.50 14.35
C VAL A 96 -6.35 -19.41 13.28
N VAL A 97 -5.61 -19.64 12.19
CA VAL A 97 -5.49 -18.70 11.07
C VAL A 97 -6.13 -19.23 9.80
N HIS A 98 -6.85 -18.36 9.10
CA HIS A 98 -7.58 -18.67 7.87
C HIS A 98 -7.15 -17.71 6.74
N PRO A 99 -6.20 -18.10 5.89
CA PRO A 99 -5.79 -17.32 4.73
C PRO A 99 -6.96 -17.05 3.77
N ILE A 100 -7.10 -15.80 3.34
CA ILE A 100 -8.09 -15.37 2.34
C ILE A 100 -7.54 -15.62 0.95
N TYR A 101 -8.40 -16.14 0.07
CA TYR A 101 -8.15 -16.26 -1.36
C TYR A 101 -9.23 -15.54 -2.17
N TRP A 102 -8.85 -15.12 -3.37
CA TRP A 102 -9.72 -14.60 -4.41
C TRP A 102 -9.92 -15.64 -5.50
N LEU A 103 -11.10 -15.60 -6.13
CA LEU A 103 -11.49 -16.38 -7.29
C LEU A 103 -11.97 -15.43 -8.38
N GLU A 104 -11.51 -15.67 -9.60
CA GLU A 104 -11.99 -14.99 -10.80
C GLU A 104 -13.23 -15.74 -11.30
N LEU A 105 -14.42 -15.15 -11.23
CA LEU A 105 -15.60 -15.77 -11.81
C LEU A 105 -15.54 -15.67 -13.34
N PRO A 106 -15.78 -16.77 -14.08
CA PRO A 106 -15.87 -16.73 -15.53
C PRO A 106 -17.06 -15.89 -15.99
N ALA A 107 -16.96 -15.35 -17.21
CA ALA A 107 -18.08 -14.67 -17.88
C ALA A 107 -19.31 -15.59 -17.93
N ALA A 108 -20.51 -14.99 -18.02
CA ALA A 108 -21.76 -15.76 -17.99
C ALA A 108 -21.85 -16.86 -19.06
N ALA A 109 -21.19 -16.67 -20.20
CA ALA A 109 -21.10 -17.64 -21.30
C ALA A 109 -20.21 -18.87 -21.00
N ASP A 110 -19.23 -18.75 -20.09
CA ASP A 110 -18.21 -19.78 -19.81
C ASP A 110 -18.46 -20.53 -18.48
N ARG A 111 -19.65 -20.34 -17.88
CA ARG A 111 -20.09 -21.02 -16.64
C ARG A 111 -20.23 -22.53 -16.85
N GLY A 112 -19.12 -23.24 -16.68
CA GLY A 112 -19.03 -24.71 -16.81
C GLY A 112 -17.63 -25.25 -17.06
N GLN A 113 -16.65 -24.39 -17.38
CA GLN A 113 -15.24 -24.78 -17.49
C GLN A 113 -14.50 -24.71 -16.14
N GLN A 114 -13.21 -25.08 -16.15
CA GLN A 114 -12.39 -25.47 -14.99
C GLN A 114 -12.58 -24.63 -13.71
N PRO A 115 -12.49 -25.24 -12.51
CA PRO A 115 -12.67 -24.54 -11.24
C PRO A 115 -11.68 -23.38 -11.11
N ALA A 116 -12.20 -22.20 -10.79
CA ALA A 116 -11.41 -20.98 -10.65
C ALA A 116 -10.23 -21.19 -9.68
N ARG A 117 -9.03 -20.75 -10.07
CA ARG A 117 -7.80 -20.95 -9.30
C ARG A 117 -7.79 -20.02 -8.09
N LYS A 118 -7.73 -20.59 -6.88
CA LYS A 118 -7.51 -19.85 -5.63
C LYS A 118 -6.22 -19.04 -5.72
N THR A 119 -6.34 -17.73 -5.64
CA THR A 119 -5.23 -16.77 -5.63
C THR A 119 -5.15 -16.14 -4.25
N PHE A 120 -4.01 -16.25 -3.56
CA PHE A 120 -3.81 -15.74 -2.19
C PHE A 120 -3.15 -14.36 -2.14
N ARG A 121 -2.93 -13.77 -3.32
CA ARG A 121 -2.28 -12.48 -3.51
C ARG A 121 -2.94 -11.71 -4.67
N LEU A 122 -3.91 -10.86 -4.33
CA LEU A 122 -4.63 -10.00 -5.27
C LEU A 122 -3.67 -8.92 -5.84
N PRO A 123 -3.48 -8.77 -7.16
CA PRO A 123 -2.64 -7.72 -7.72
C PRO A 123 -3.07 -6.31 -7.29
N THR A 124 -2.11 -5.45 -6.93
CA THR A 124 -2.39 -4.04 -6.57
C THR A 124 -2.51 -3.18 -7.84
N SER A 125 -3.47 -3.54 -8.69
CA SER A 125 -3.70 -2.92 -9.99
C SER A 125 -5.20 -2.74 -10.29
N VAL A 126 -5.55 -1.55 -10.77
CA VAL A 126 -6.92 -1.22 -11.18
C VAL A 126 -6.91 -0.55 -12.56
N GLN A 127 -8.03 -0.63 -13.26
CA GLN A 127 -8.26 -0.04 -14.57
C GLN A 127 -9.27 1.10 -14.43
N LEU A 128 -8.93 2.27 -14.98
CA LEU A 128 -9.85 3.38 -15.18
C LEU A 128 -10.40 3.28 -16.60
N ASN A 129 -11.72 3.32 -16.76
CA ASN A 129 -12.35 3.47 -18.08
C ASN A 129 -12.73 4.94 -18.27
N ALA A 130 -12.12 5.63 -19.25
CA ALA A 130 -12.38 7.05 -19.48
C ALA A 130 -13.77 7.33 -20.09
N ASP A 131 -14.38 6.35 -20.74
CA ASP A 131 -15.62 6.52 -21.54
C ASP A 131 -16.91 6.53 -20.70
N SER A 132 -16.82 6.65 -19.37
CA SER A 132 -17.98 6.67 -18.47
C SER A 132 -17.83 7.77 -17.43
N GLU A 133 -17.99 9.01 -17.84
CA GLU A 133 -18.29 10.10 -16.92
C GLU A 133 -19.64 9.82 -16.24
N THR A 134 -19.59 9.32 -15.01
CA THR A 134 -20.78 9.31 -14.16
C THR A 134 -21.10 10.75 -13.73
N ALA A 135 -22.37 11.04 -13.41
CA ALA A 135 -22.84 12.38 -13.05
C ALA A 135 -22.12 13.02 -11.83
N ASN A 136 -21.30 12.25 -11.10
CA ASN A 136 -20.47 12.69 -9.98
C ASN A 136 -18.98 12.85 -10.33
N GLY A 137 -18.60 12.88 -11.61
CA GLY A 137 -17.22 13.13 -12.07
C GLY A 137 -16.21 12.02 -11.75
N ALA A 138 -16.69 10.82 -11.40
CA ALA A 138 -15.84 9.66 -11.15
C ALA A 138 -15.88 8.70 -12.34
N ALA A 139 -14.75 8.52 -13.00
CA ALA A 139 -14.54 7.43 -13.96
C ALA A 139 -14.62 6.07 -13.21
N PRO A 140 -15.34 5.06 -13.72
CA PRO A 140 -15.47 3.78 -13.03
C PRO A 140 -14.12 3.07 -12.95
N ILE A 141 -13.79 2.66 -11.72
CA ILE A 141 -12.56 1.93 -11.38
C ILE A 141 -12.90 0.44 -11.29
N ALA A 142 -12.29 -0.38 -12.14
CA ALA A 142 -12.40 -1.84 -12.10
C ALA A 142 -11.10 -2.47 -11.60
N ILE A 143 -11.17 -3.63 -10.93
CA ILE A 143 -9.97 -4.40 -10.58
C ILE A 143 -9.42 -5.07 -11.86
N ALA A 144 -8.09 -5.10 -12.01
CA ALA A 144 -7.49 -5.77 -13.16
C ALA A 144 -7.68 -7.31 -13.07
N PRO A 145 -7.83 -8.03 -14.21
CA PRO A 145 -7.98 -9.49 -14.21
C PRO A 145 -6.84 -10.23 -13.49
N LEU A 146 -7.16 -11.32 -12.80
CA LEU A 146 -6.18 -12.19 -12.13
C LEU A 146 -5.41 -13.07 -13.12
N SER A 147 -6.08 -13.55 -14.16
CA SER A 147 -5.48 -14.43 -15.17
C SER A 147 -4.63 -13.69 -16.22
N SER A 148 -4.66 -12.36 -16.27
CA SER A 148 -3.76 -11.59 -17.11
C SER A 148 -2.38 -11.51 -16.45
N PRO A 149 -1.29 -12.02 -17.05
CA PRO A 149 0.03 -11.59 -16.63
C PRO A 149 0.11 -10.07 -16.80
N ALA A 150 0.77 -9.38 -15.86
CA ALA A 150 1.10 -7.97 -16.05
C ALA A 150 1.84 -7.85 -17.39
N ALA A 151 1.30 -7.05 -18.31
CA ALA A 151 1.69 -6.93 -19.72
C ALA A 151 1.25 -8.03 -20.71
N GLN A 152 -0.03 -8.41 -20.73
CA GLN A 152 -0.74 -8.54 -22.01
C GLN A 152 -1.34 -7.20 -22.44
N THR A 153 -0.47 -6.23 -22.72
CA THR A 153 -0.83 -4.99 -23.45
C THR A 153 -1.10 -5.32 -24.91
N ARG A 154 -2.29 -5.86 -25.20
CA ARG A 154 -2.80 -5.90 -26.57
C ARG A 154 -3.04 -4.45 -27.00
N PRO A 155 -2.44 -3.95 -28.09
CA PRO A 155 -2.61 -2.56 -28.51
C PRO A 155 -3.98 -2.36 -29.13
N GLN A 156 -5.02 -2.17 -28.31
CA GLN A 156 -6.36 -1.74 -28.70
C GLN A 156 -7.26 -1.45 -27.49
N GLN A 157 -7.10 -0.26 -26.90
CA GLN A 157 -8.18 0.65 -26.46
C GLN A 157 -7.54 1.93 -25.89
N PRO A 158 -7.56 3.07 -26.61
CA PRO A 158 -6.86 4.31 -26.19
C PRO A 158 -7.47 5.01 -24.95
N HIS A 159 -8.51 4.44 -24.34
CA HIS A 159 -9.31 5.03 -23.26
C HIS A 159 -9.15 4.32 -21.89
N ARG A 160 -8.22 3.36 -21.76
CA ARG A 160 -8.10 2.51 -20.56
C ARG A 160 -6.74 2.65 -19.87
N LEU A 161 -6.72 3.36 -18.74
CA LEU A 161 -5.50 3.55 -17.93
C LEU A 161 -5.39 2.48 -16.84
N VAL A 162 -4.21 1.90 -16.64
CA VAL A 162 -3.95 0.99 -15.50
C VAL A 162 -3.19 1.73 -14.40
N LEU A 163 -3.81 1.89 -13.23
CA LEU A 163 -3.13 2.38 -12.03
C LEU A 163 -2.47 1.21 -11.30
N GLN A 164 -1.19 1.40 -10.97
CA GLN A 164 -0.32 0.46 -10.27
C GLN A 164 0.66 1.23 -9.37
N HIS A 165 1.35 0.54 -8.46
CA HIS A 165 2.28 1.16 -7.51
C HIS A 165 1.62 2.28 -6.70
N LEU A 166 0.48 1.99 -6.06
CA LEU A 166 -0.33 3.01 -5.36
C LEU A 166 0.39 3.62 -4.15
N LYS A 167 1.21 2.83 -3.43
CA LYS A 167 1.83 3.22 -2.14
C LYS A 167 2.49 4.62 -2.12
N PRO A 168 3.40 5.00 -3.03
CA PRO A 168 4.08 6.30 -2.96
C PRO A 168 3.13 7.50 -3.06
N TYR A 169 2.02 7.37 -3.79
CA TYR A 169 1.03 8.44 -3.91
C TYR A 169 0.19 8.61 -2.63
N LEU A 170 -0.04 7.53 -1.88
CA LEU A 170 -0.78 7.56 -0.60
C LEU A 170 -0.04 8.31 0.52
N ARG A 171 1.25 8.63 0.38
CA ARG A 171 2.00 9.47 1.33
C ARG A 171 2.23 10.92 0.87
N ALA A 172 1.93 11.23 -0.39
CA ALA A 172 2.28 12.51 -1.01
C ALA A 172 1.41 13.69 -0.52
N GLY A 173 0.20 13.40 -0.03
CA GLY A 173 -0.70 14.36 0.61
C GLY A 173 -2.04 13.73 0.98
N VAL A 174 -2.87 14.43 1.76
CA VAL A 174 -4.26 14.03 2.02
C VAL A 174 -5.18 14.63 0.96
N PRO A 175 -5.93 13.82 0.19
CA PRO A 175 -6.81 14.34 -0.84
C PRO A 175 -8.06 14.98 -0.25
N HIS A 176 -8.44 16.13 -0.80
CA HIS A 176 -9.63 16.89 -0.44
C HIS A 176 -10.22 17.53 -1.70
N TYR A 177 -11.51 17.91 -1.64
CA TYR A 177 -12.14 18.65 -2.72
C TYR A 177 -12.03 20.16 -2.44
N SER A 178 -11.32 20.89 -3.30
CA SER A 178 -11.15 22.33 -3.18
C SER A 178 -12.34 23.05 -3.79
N THR A 179 -13.10 23.78 -2.98
CA THR A 179 -14.22 24.61 -3.45
C THR A 179 -13.77 25.86 -4.21
N ALA A 180 -12.48 26.22 -4.13
CA ALA A 180 -11.90 27.37 -4.83
C ALA A 180 -11.50 27.02 -6.28
N THR A 181 -10.98 25.81 -6.51
CA THR A 181 -10.60 25.33 -7.85
C THR A 181 -11.64 24.39 -8.48
N LEU A 182 -12.64 23.96 -7.69
CA LEU A 182 -13.65 22.96 -8.04
C LEU A 182 -13.07 21.60 -8.45
N GLN A 183 -11.89 21.27 -7.92
CA GLN A 183 -11.15 20.05 -8.24
C GLN A 183 -10.67 19.29 -6.99
N TRP A 184 -10.37 18.01 -7.19
CA TRP A 184 -9.68 17.20 -6.17
C TRP A 184 -8.20 17.54 -6.14
N GLU A 185 -7.70 17.90 -4.96
CA GLU A 185 -6.30 18.24 -4.71
C GLU A 185 -5.77 17.40 -3.53
N PRO A 186 -4.45 17.12 -3.44
CA PRO A 186 -3.38 17.46 -4.38
C PRO A 186 -3.46 16.66 -5.68
N VAL A 187 -2.72 17.11 -6.70
CA VAL A 187 -2.66 16.44 -8.02
C VAL A 187 -1.28 15.85 -8.26
N ALA A 188 -1.22 14.55 -8.55
CA ALA A 188 -0.01 13.81 -8.87
C ALA A 188 0.41 13.98 -10.34
N GLN A 189 1.73 13.92 -10.59
CA GLN A 189 2.30 13.74 -11.91
C GLN A 189 2.51 12.24 -12.17
N TRP A 190 1.63 11.64 -12.98
CA TRP A 190 1.62 10.19 -13.23
C TRP A 190 2.60 9.78 -14.35
N SER A 191 2.63 10.57 -15.42
CA SER A 191 3.57 10.50 -16.55
C SER A 191 3.90 11.90 -17.05
N ASP A 192 4.77 12.07 -18.05
CA ASP A 192 5.06 13.40 -18.65
C ASP A 192 3.82 14.02 -19.31
N ARG A 193 2.82 13.21 -19.65
CA ARG A 193 1.62 13.63 -20.39
C ARG A 193 0.35 13.63 -19.54
N GLN A 194 0.39 13.06 -18.33
CA GLN A 194 -0.81 12.81 -17.53
C GLN A 194 -0.61 13.19 -16.06
N THR A 195 -1.59 13.92 -15.55
CA THR A 195 -1.76 14.20 -14.12
C THR A 195 -3.02 13.51 -13.60
N LEU A 196 -3.06 13.18 -12.31
CA LEU A 196 -4.17 12.48 -11.66
C LEU A 196 -4.35 13.01 -10.23
N PRO A 197 -5.57 13.35 -9.77
CA PRO A 197 -5.78 13.75 -8.38
C PRO A 197 -5.47 12.59 -7.41
N LEU A 198 -4.92 12.91 -6.23
CA LEU A 198 -4.55 11.90 -5.23
C LEU A 198 -5.75 11.07 -4.73
N SER A 199 -6.97 11.62 -4.82
CA SER A 199 -8.21 10.91 -4.51
C SER A 199 -8.39 9.62 -5.32
N LEU A 200 -7.94 9.57 -6.58
CA LEU A 200 -8.02 8.35 -7.40
C LEU A 200 -7.17 7.20 -6.84
N PHE A 201 -6.05 7.49 -6.18
CA PHE A 201 -5.19 6.44 -5.60
C PHE A 201 -5.79 5.85 -4.32
N GLN A 202 -6.44 6.69 -3.51
CA GLN A 202 -7.23 6.25 -2.36
C GLN A 202 -8.48 5.47 -2.81
N GLN A 203 -9.18 5.93 -3.85
CA GLN A 203 -10.31 5.22 -4.43
C GLN A 203 -9.89 3.88 -5.05
N ALA A 204 -8.75 3.82 -5.74
CA ALA A 204 -8.18 2.57 -6.25
C ALA A 204 -7.91 1.56 -5.13
N LEU A 205 -7.31 1.99 -4.02
CA LEU A 205 -7.12 1.13 -2.84
C LEU A 205 -8.46 0.69 -2.24
N ARG A 206 -9.42 1.61 -2.06
CA ARG A 206 -10.78 1.29 -1.59
C ARG A 206 -11.44 0.22 -2.49
N THR A 207 -11.37 0.35 -3.81
CA THR A 207 -11.93 -0.64 -4.75
C THR A 207 -11.31 -2.02 -4.58
N LEU A 208 -9.99 -2.11 -4.40
CA LEU A 208 -9.31 -3.38 -4.08
C LEU A 208 -9.78 -3.96 -2.74
N LEU A 209 -9.94 -3.14 -1.70
CA LEU A 209 -10.41 -3.57 -0.37
C LEU A 209 -11.87 -4.02 -0.36
N VAL A 210 -12.73 -3.39 -1.17
CA VAL A 210 -14.15 -3.74 -1.29
C VAL A 210 -14.34 -5.17 -1.84
N SER A 211 -13.37 -5.72 -2.57
CA SER A 211 -13.37 -7.15 -3.00
C SER A 211 -13.39 -8.15 -1.84
N LEU A 212 -13.03 -7.72 -0.61
CA LEU A 212 -13.12 -8.54 0.60
C LEU A 212 -14.54 -8.59 1.18
N VAL A 213 -15.42 -7.62 0.88
CA VAL A 213 -16.67 -7.40 1.61
C VAL A 213 -17.92 -7.70 0.78
N LEU A 214 -17.83 -7.69 -0.56
CA LEU A 214 -18.99 -7.88 -1.43
C LEU A 214 -19.48 -9.34 -1.45
N PRO A 215 -20.78 -9.60 -1.23
CA PRO A 215 -21.38 -10.91 -1.42
C PRO A 215 -21.39 -11.31 -2.91
N PRO A 216 -21.24 -12.60 -3.26
CA PRO A 216 -21.33 -13.06 -4.66
C PRO A 216 -22.67 -12.77 -5.36
N ALA A 217 -23.75 -12.55 -4.60
CA ALA A 217 -25.10 -12.35 -5.13
C ALA A 217 -25.39 -10.92 -5.63
N ASP A 218 -24.77 -9.88 -5.06
CA ASP A 218 -25.09 -8.48 -5.36
C ASP A 218 -24.63 -8.04 -6.77
N TYR A 219 -23.84 -8.88 -7.43
CA TYR A 219 -23.37 -8.68 -8.79
C TYR A 219 -24.33 -9.19 -9.88
N ALA A 220 -25.45 -9.82 -9.51
CA ALA A 220 -26.38 -10.46 -10.45
C ALA A 220 -27.43 -9.50 -11.05
N THR A 221 -27.22 -8.19 -11.00
CA THR A 221 -28.10 -7.19 -11.66
C THR A 221 -27.70 -7.00 -13.13
N ASP A 222 -28.67 -7.10 -14.04
CA ASP A 222 -28.49 -7.26 -15.50
C ASP A 222 -27.70 -6.16 -16.26
N ASN A 223 -27.29 -5.07 -15.62
CA ASN A 223 -26.46 -4.02 -16.25
C ASN A 223 -24.96 -4.38 -16.37
N ALA A 224 -24.51 -5.52 -15.85
CA ALA A 224 -23.10 -5.93 -15.83
C ALA A 224 -22.55 -6.49 -17.17
N ALA A 225 -23.18 -6.19 -18.30
CA ALA A 225 -22.98 -6.92 -19.56
C ALA A 225 -21.62 -6.73 -20.29
N ASN A 226 -20.75 -5.80 -19.86
CA ASN A 226 -19.58 -5.38 -20.65
C ASN A 226 -18.26 -5.09 -19.89
N THR A 227 -18.12 -5.35 -18.59
CA THR A 227 -16.88 -4.99 -17.85
C THR A 227 -16.36 -6.02 -16.84
N THR A 228 -15.21 -6.62 -17.18
CA THR A 228 -14.23 -7.28 -16.28
C THR A 228 -14.70 -8.53 -15.50
N PRO A 229 -13.78 -9.43 -15.14
CA PRO A 229 -14.14 -10.64 -14.44
C PRO A 229 -14.45 -10.35 -12.97
N LEU A 230 -15.48 -11.02 -12.49
CA LEU A 230 -16.14 -10.69 -11.25
C LEU A 230 -15.44 -11.42 -10.09
N LEU A 231 -14.70 -10.68 -9.26
CA LEU A 231 -13.94 -11.29 -8.18
C LEU A 231 -14.84 -11.66 -7.00
N THR A 232 -14.71 -12.88 -6.51
CA THR A 232 -15.21 -13.29 -5.19
C THR A 232 -14.06 -13.68 -4.29
N CYS A 233 -14.27 -13.61 -2.98
CA CYS A 233 -13.30 -14.04 -1.99
C CYS A 233 -13.88 -15.09 -1.04
N GLY A 234 -13.00 -15.87 -0.43
CA GLY A 234 -13.30 -16.82 0.62
C GLY A 234 -12.07 -17.05 1.49
N ALA A 235 -12.23 -17.74 2.62
CA ALA A 235 -11.12 -18.11 3.48
C ALA A 235 -10.94 -19.62 3.52
N VAL A 236 -9.70 -20.06 3.73
CA VAL A 236 -9.37 -21.48 3.93
C VAL A 236 -10.09 -21.98 5.19
N ASP A 237 -10.79 -23.11 5.06
CA ASP A 237 -11.54 -23.80 6.12
C ASP A 237 -12.64 -22.97 6.81
N LEU A 238 -13.23 -21.99 6.09
CA LEU A 238 -14.49 -21.35 6.45
C LEU A 238 -15.51 -21.52 5.32
N GLU A 239 -16.75 -21.88 5.66
CA GLU A 239 -17.87 -21.82 4.71
C GLU A 239 -18.21 -20.36 4.35
N GLU A 240 -18.77 -20.13 3.17
CA GLU A 240 -19.08 -18.77 2.67
C GLU A 240 -19.94 -17.97 3.66
N SER A 241 -20.99 -18.58 4.21
CA SER A 241 -21.88 -17.95 5.19
C SER A 241 -21.15 -17.56 6.49
N GLN A 242 -20.23 -18.40 6.95
CA GLN A 242 -19.40 -18.16 8.12
C GLN A 242 -18.36 -17.06 7.87
N PHE A 243 -17.66 -17.13 6.73
CA PHE A 243 -16.70 -16.11 6.30
C PHE A 243 -17.36 -14.72 6.20
N GLN A 244 -18.52 -14.64 5.56
CA GLN A 244 -19.30 -13.41 5.44
C GLN A 244 -19.86 -12.92 6.80
N ALA A 245 -20.10 -13.81 7.76
CA ALA A 245 -20.46 -13.41 9.13
C ALA A 245 -19.25 -12.88 9.91
N VAL A 246 -18.08 -13.50 9.76
CA VAL A 246 -16.81 -13.09 10.38
C VAL A 246 -16.38 -11.70 9.92
N LEU A 247 -16.40 -11.42 8.61
CA LEU A 247 -16.01 -10.12 8.06
C LEU A 247 -16.89 -8.97 8.53
N ARG A 248 -18.18 -9.24 8.79
CA ARG A 248 -19.12 -8.24 9.36
C ARG A 248 -18.94 -8.02 10.86
N GLN A 249 -18.09 -8.79 11.54
CA GLN A 249 -17.90 -8.78 13.00
C GLN A 249 -16.40 -8.76 13.38
N LEU A 250 -15.55 -8.14 12.55
CA LEU A 250 -14.14 -7.93 12.87
C LEU A 250 -13.99 -7.05 14.11
N ALA A 251 -13.23 -7.53 15.09
CA ALA A 251 -12.78 -6.75 16.24
C ALA A 251 -11.78 -5.68 15.80
N GLY A 252 -10.91 -6.02 14.83
CA GLY A 252 -10.01 -5.05 14.20
C GLY A 252 -9.32 -5.56 12.93
N VAL A 253 -8.74 -4.62 12.19
CA VAL A 253 -7.94 -4.83 10.99
C VAL A 253 -6.51 -4.37 11.27
N ILE A 254 -5.53 -5.23 11.00
CA ILE A 254 -4.11 -5.02 11.31
C ILE A 254 -3.35 -4.97 9.99
N VAL A 255 -2.75 -3.83 9.68
CA VAL A 255 -2.26 -3.51 8.34
C VAL A 255 -0.76 -3.25 8.33
N SER A 256 -0.07 -3.74 7.31
CA SER A 256 1.35 -3.45 7.11
C SER A 256 1.59 -1.98 6.78
N TYR A 257 2.58 -1.37 7.46
CA TYR A 257 3.11 -0.06 7.08
C TYR A 257 4.65 -0.03 7.08
N PRO A 258 5.27 0.81 6.22
CA PRO A 258 6.69 1.10 6.30
C PRO A 258 7.05 1.91 7.57
N SER A 259 7.96 1.40 8.39
CA SER A 259 8.30 2.01 9.70
C SER A 259 8.71 3.48 9.69
N ASN A 260 9.22 3.98 8.56
CA ASN A 260 9.70 5.36 8.40
C ASN A 260 8.76 6.29 7.61
N TRP A 261 7.53 5.89 7.29
CA TRP A 261 6.58 6.73 6.54
C TRP A 261 5.77 7.64 7.48
N SER A 262 5.29 8.76 6.93
CA SER A 262 4.56 9.77 7.70
C SER A 262 3.10 9.39 7.95
N ASP A 263 2.49 10.06 8.92
CA ASP A 263 1.08 9.84 9.27
C ASP A 263 0.10 10.13 8.13
N THR A 264 0.50 10.87 7.09
CA THR A 264 -0.27 11.03 5.84
C THR A 264 -0.61 9.67 5.20
N TYR A 265 0.37 8.75 5.17
CA TYR A 265 0.16 7.40 4.65
C TYR A 265 -0.83 6.63 5.54
N SER A 266 -0.59 6.65 6.84
CA SER A 266 -1.44 6.02 7.86
C SER A 266 -2.88 6.55 7.84
N PHE A 267 -3.04 7.85 7.60
CA PHE A 267 -4.34 8.52 7.46
C PHE A 267 -5.07 8.02 6.21
N ASN A 268 -4.43 8.09 5.03
CA ASN A 268 -5.01 7.66 3.77
C ASN A 268 -5.31 6.14 3.72
N LEU A 269 -4.50 5.31 4.39
CA LEU A 269 -4.82 3.89 4.60
C LEU A 269 -6.09 3.71 5.44
N ARG A 270 -6.16 4.35 6.61
CA ARG A 270 -7.35 4.29 7.49
C ARG A 270 -8.60 4.75 6.75
N GLU A 271 -8.52 5.84 5.99
CA GLU A 271 -9.64 6.31 5.15
C GLU A 271 -10.10 5.25 4.15
N ALA A 272 -9.17 4.63 3.39
CA ALA A 272 -9.54 3.61 2.40
C ALA A 272 -10.22 2.38 3.05
N ILE A 273 -9.79 1.98 4.25
CA ILE A 273 -10.35 0.85 5.02
C ILE A 273 -11.75 1.19 5.56
N LEU A 274 -11.94 2.40 6.08
CA LEU A 274 -13.24 2.90 6.56
C LEU A 274 -14.24 3.05 5.40
N SER A 275 -13.81 3.64 4.28
CA SER A 275 -14.63 3.76 3.07
C SER A 275 -14.92 2.42 2.38
N ALA A 276 -14.13 1.38 2.65
CA ALA A 276 -14.40 -0.01 2.25
C ALA A 276 -15.30 -0.76 3.25
N ARG A 277 -15.61 -0.16 4.41
CA ARG A 277 -16.45 -0.72 5.48
C ARG A 277 -15.95 -2.04 6.07
N LEU A 278 -14.63 -2.26 6.08
CA LEU A 278 -14.03 -3.42 6.77
C LEU A 278 -14.20 -3.34 8.29
N VAL A 279 -14.19 -2.12 8.84
CA VAL A 279 -14.51 -1.80 10.25
C VAL A 279 -15.26 -0.47 10.31
N GLY A 280 -15.97 -0.23 11.41
CA GLY A 280 -16.81 0.96 11.58
C GLY A 280 -16.09 2.18 12.16
N ARG A 281 -14.94 1.99 12.82
CA ARG A 281 -14.23 3.06 13.56
C ARG A 281 -12.71 2.99 13.35
N PRO A 282 -12.00 4.13 13.40
CA PRO A 282 -10.55 4.19 13.14
C PRO A 282 -9.68 3.54 14.22
N ASP A 283 -10.18 3.44 15.46
CA ASP A 283 -9.52 2.77 16.59
C ASP A 283 -9.48 1.23 16.43
N GLN A 284 -10.33 0.67 15.58
CA GLN A 284 -10.27 -0.74 15.16
C GLN A 284 -9.19 -1.02 14.10
N ILE A 285 -8.46 0.00 13.64
CA ILE A 285 -7.41 -0.14 12.62
C ILE A 285 -6.04 -0.01 13.28
N PHE A 286 -5.29 -1.10 13.29
CA PHE A 286 -3.94 -1.20 13.85
C PHE A 286 -2.91 -1.18 12.72
N LEU A 287 -1.79 -0.52 12.96
CA LEU A 287 -0.69 -0.41 12.01
C LEU A 287 0.54 -1.10 12.61
N LEU A 288 1.16 -2.00 11.86
CA LEU A 288 2.37 -2.71 12.28
C LEU A 288 3.43 -2.67 11.18
N GLU A 289 4.67 -2.46 11.59
CA GLU A 289 5.85 -2.41 10.71
C GLU A 289 6.00 -3.72 9.90
N GLU A 290 6.27 -3.59 8.60
CA GLU A 290 6.45 -4.74 7.68
C GLU A 290 7.50 -5.75 8.19
N ALA A 291 8.59 -5.30 8.81
CA ALA A 291 9.57 -6.19 9.44
C ALA A 291 9.11 -6.82 10.77
N ILE A 292 8.32 -6.13 11.60
CA ILE A 292 7.77 -6.74 12.85
C ILE A 292 6.69 -7.77 12.50
N ALA A 293 5.83 -7.49 11.52
CA ALA A 293 4.93 -8.49 10.95
C ALA A 293 5.69 -9.71 10.40
N THR A 294 6.81 -9.49 9.71
CA THR A 294 7.65 -10.60 9.22
C THR A 294 8.24 -11.43 10.38
N LEU A 295 8.69 -10.79 11.47
CA LEU A 295 9.13 -11.47 12.70
C LEU A 295 8.00 -12.31 13.31
N LEU A 296 6.80 -11.74 13.48
CA LEU A 296 5.66 -12.42 14.09
C LEU A 296 5.29 -13.72 13.37
N SER A 297 5.49 -13.81 12.05
CA SER A 297 5.15 -15.00 11.24
C SER A 297 5.85 -16.31 11.65
N GLY A 298 6.92 -16.23 12.45
CA GLY A 298 7.64 -17.40 12.98
C GLY A 298 7.65 -17.51 14.50
N LEU A 299 7.08 -16.55 15.23
CA LEU A 299 6.96 -16.66 16.69
C LEU A 299 5.80 -17.57 17.07
N SER A 300 6.02 -18.41 18.09
CA SER A 300 4.91 -19.09 18.76
C SER A 300 4.20 -18.12 19.71
N PRO A 301 2.87 -18.23 19.91
CA PRO A 301 2.14 -17.54 20.97
C PRO A 301 2.82 -17.68 22.34
N ALA A 302 2.68 -16.67 23.22
CA ALA A 302 3.36 -16.63 24.52
C ALA A 302 3.09 -17.86 25.42
N ASP A 303 1.92 -18.51 25.28
CA ASP A 303 1.54 -19.72 26.02
C ASP A 303 2.17 -21.02 25.46
N ASP A 304 3.16 -20.93 24.56
CA ASP A 304 3.85 -22.05 23.88
C ASP A 304 2.93 -22.97 23.02
N ARG A 305 1.64 -22.62 22.90
CA ARG A 305 0.65 -23.33 22.08
C ARG A 305 0.89 -23.08 20.59
N PRO A 306 0.96 -24.12 19.74
CA PRO A 306 1.21 -23.93 18.32
C PRO A 306 0.05 -23.20 17.64
N LEU A 307 0.39 -22.21 16.81
CA LEU A 307 -0.57 -21.51 15.96
C LEU A 307 -1.10 -22.50 14.91
N ARG A 308 -2.41 -22.70 14.85
CA ARG A 308 -3.00 -23.78 14.04
C ARG A 308 -3.12 -23.36 12.59
N LEU A 309 -2.12 -23.76 11.80
CA LEU A 309 -2.17 -23.81 10.34
C LEU A 309 -2.86 -25.11 9.90
N LEU A 310 -3.84 -24.99 9.01
CA LEU A 310 -4.38 -26.13 8.28
C LEU A 310 -3.62 -26.28 6.94
N PRO A 311 -3.23 -27.50 6.54
CA PRO A 311 -2.26 -27.72 5.47
C PRO A 311 -2.80 -27.25 4.10
N THR A 312 -2.14 -26.24 3.54
CA THR A 312 -2.44 -25.72 2.20
C THR A 312 -1.18 -25.83 1.33
N PRO A 313 -1.23 -26.34 0.08
CA PRO A 313 -0.05 -26.70 -0.73
C PRO A 313 0.84 -25.52 -1.21
N ALA A 314 0.59 -24.30 -0.75
CA ALA A 314 1.32 -23.09 -1.14
C ALA A 314 1.72 -22.21 0.07
N GLN A 315 1.83 -22.79 1.26
CA GLN A 315 2.34 -22.10 2.45
C GLN A 315 3.87 -21.94 2.39
N PRO A 316 4.43 -20.82 2.87
CA PRO A 316 5.86 -20.71 3.17
C PRO A 316 6.28 -21.82 4.13
N ALA A 317 7.41 -22.49 3.86
CA ALA A 317 7.81 -23.74 4.51
C ALA A 317 8.01 -23.64 6.04
N ASP A 318 8.25 -22.43 6.55
CA ASP A 318 8.69 -22.15 7.92
C ASP A 318 7.80 -21.09 8.61
N LEU A 319 6.47 -21.25 8.52
CA LEU A 319 5.51 -20.46 9.31
C LEU A 319 5.27 -21.13 10.67
N TYR A 320 5.38 -20.35 11.75
CA TYR A 320 5.06 -20.76 13.14
C TYR A 320 5.70 -22.06 13.67
N SER A 321 6.61 -22.68 12.92
CA SER A 321 7.27 -23.96 13.22
C SER A 321 8.54 -23.81 14.06
N ASN A 322 9.03 -22.58 14.24
CA ASN A 322 10.35 -22.30 14.77
C ASN A 322 10.30 -21.71 16.19
N ARG A 323 11.09 -22.29 17.10
CA ARG A 323 11.41 -21.69 18.39
C ARG A 323 12.60 -20.73 18.25
N TRP A 324 12.43 -19.65 17.49
CA TRP A 324 13.46 -18.62 17.32
C TRP A 324 13.84 -18.01 18.69
N GLN A 325 15.13 -17.94 18.96
CA GLN A 325 15.70 -17.36 20.18
C GLN A 325 17.03 -16.67 19.87
N GLY A 326 17.37 -15.60 20.61
CA GLY A 326 18.58 -14.82 20.40
C GLY A 326 18.54 -13.95 19.14
N GLY A 327 19.73 -13.59 18.64
CA GLY A 327 19.90 -12.63 17.55
C GLY A 327 19.19 -13.07 16.26
N THR A 328 18.23 -12.25 15.82
CA THR A 328 17.38 -12.47 14.65
C THR A 328 17.44 -11.25 13.76
N LEU A 329 17.88 -11.44 12.51
CA LEU A 329 17.75 -10.45 11.46
C LEU A 329 16.48 -10.72 10.66
N VAL A 330 15.67 -9.69 10.44
CA VAL A 330 14.62 -9.67 9.44
C VAL A 330 15.09 -8.82 8.27
N LEU A 331 14.86 -9.30 7.05
CA LEU A 331 15.00 -8.55 5.81
C LEU A 331 13.70 -8.70 5.01
N ASN A 332 12.85 -7.67 5.02
CA ASN A 332 11.73 -7.58 4.09
C ASN A 332 12.14 -6.69 2.92
N ALA A 333 12.09 -7.18 1.68
CA ALA A 333 12.36 -6.35 0.50
C ALA A 333 11.26 -6.53 -0.55
N GLY A 334 10.40 -5.51 -0.64
CA GLY A 334 9.26 -5.44 -1.53
C GLY A 334 9.61 -4.93 -2.93
N ALA A 335 8.75 -4.08 -3.51
CA ALA A 335 9.01 -3.45 -4.80
C ALA A 335 9.64 -2.05 -4.68
N THR A 336 9.24 -1.25 -3.69
CA THR A 336 9.69 0.14 -3.52
C THR A 336 10.60 0.37 -2.31
N LEU A 337 10.63 -0.57 -1.37
CA LEU A 337 11.32 -0.43 -0.09
C LEU A 337 11.97 -1.76 0.30
N SER A 338 13.14 -1.67 0.93
CA SER A 338 13.74 -2.74 1.72
C SER A 338 13.83 -2.30 3.18
N GLU A 339 13.36 -3.12 4.10
CA GLU A 339 13.42 -2.91 5.54
C GLU A 339 14.23 -4.02 6.20
N LEU A 340 15.14 -3.63 7.08
CA LEU A 340 15.89 -4.54 7.95
C LEU A 340 15.45 -4.28 9.38
N ALA A 341 15.23 -5.33 10.16
CA ALA A 341 15.06 -5.22 11.61
C ALA A 341 15.94 -6.23 12.33
N LEU A 342 16.50 -5.83 13.47
CA LEU A 342 17.40 -6.65 14.28
C LEU A 342 16.87 -6.67 15.71
N VAL A 343 16.70 -7.88 16.25
CA VAL A 343 16.10 -8.14 17.57
C VAL A 343 16.83 -9.31 18.24
N SER A 344 16.95 -9.27 19.57
CA SER A 344 17.39 -10.42 20.36
C SER A 344 16.15 -11.06 21.01
N ILE A 345 15.67 -12.17 20.47
CA ILE A 345 14.42 -12.79 20.96
C ILE A 345 14.68 -13.45 22.33
N PRO A 346 13.96 -13.05 23.39
CA PRO A 346 14.11 -13.63 24.72
C PRO A 346 13.56 -15.06 24.78
N SER A 347 13.97 -15.83 25.79
CA SER A 347 13.41 -17.17 26.07
C SER A 347 11.95 -17.12 26.51
N GLN A 348 11.49 -15.99 27.06
CA GLN A 348 10.11 -15.73 27.45
C GLN A 348 9.56 -14.59 26.59
N LEU A 349 8.72 -14.92 25.61
CA LEU A 349 8.22 -13.96 24.60
C LEU A 349 7.35 -12.84 25.19
N GLN A 350 6.82 -13.01 26.40
CA GLN A 350 6.12 -11.97 27.15
C GLN A 350 7.02 -10.76 27.51
N HIS A 351 8.35 -10.92 27.47
CA HIS A 351 9.32 -9.83 27.68
C HIS A 351 9.74 -9.16 26.37
N LEU A 352 9.25 -9.62 25.22
CA LEU A 352 9.53 -9.00 23.93
C LEU A 352 8.55 -7.86 23.67
N SER A 353 9.07 -6.66 23.50
CA SER A 353 8.33 -5.43 23.25
C SER A 353 8.72 -4.78 21.93
N HIS A 354 7.95 -3.78 21.49
CA HIS A 354 8.32 -2.94 20.32
C HIS A 354 9.73 -2.34 20.47
N CYS A 355 10.10 -1.90 21.67
CA CYS A 355 11.38 -1.24 21.94
C CYS A 355 12.61 -2.15 21.77
N ASP A 356 12.44 -3.47 21.77
CA ASP A 356 13.52 -4.43 21.56
C ASP A 356 13.86 -4.63 20.08
N VAL A 357 13.02 -4.11 19.16
CA VAL A 357 13.21 -4.21 17.72
C VAL A 357 13.84 -2.93 17.18
N THR A 358 15.08 -3.03 16.69
CA THR A 358 15.73 -1.90 15.99
C THR A 358 15.62 -2.08 14.49
N SER A 359 14.97 -1.14 13.78
CA SER A 359 14.77 -1.19 12.32
C SER A 359 15.53 -0.12 11.55
N ARG A 360 15.77 -0.38 10.26
CA ARG A 360 16.28 0.56 9.25
C ARG A 360 15.64 0.31 7.90
N THR A 361 15.34 1.38 7.19
CA THR A 361 14.64 1.37 5.90
C THR A 361 15.50 1.93 4.78
N LEU A 362 15.39 1.33 3.60
CA LEU A 362 16.05 1.74 2.38
C LEU A 362 15.00 1.91 1.27
N PRO A 363 14.76 3.13 0.73
CA PRO A 363 13.84 3.38 -0.38
C PRO A 363 14.42 2.93 -1.74
N TYR A 364 14.81 1.66 -1.80
CA TYR A 364 15.31 0.94 -2.97
C TYR A 364 14.92 -0.53 -2.80
N ALA A 365 14.27 -1.10 -3.83
CA ALA A 365 13.98 -2.53 -3.96
C ALA A 365 13.61 -2.85 -5.43
N GLY A 366 12.73 -3.82 -5.69
CA GLY A 366 12.41 -4.37 -7.01
C GLY A 366 12.26 -3.35 -8.16
N THR A 367 11.44 -2.31 -8.00
CA THR A 367 11.22 -1.27 -9.03
C THR A 367 12.48 -0.44 -9.30
N ALA A 368 13.32 -0.23 -8.29
CA ALA A 368 14.62 0.43 -8.47
C ALA A 368 15.62 -0.51 -9.18
N ILE A 369 15.59 -1.81 -8.86
CA ILE A 369 16.35 -2.85 -9.58
C ILE A 369 15.92 -2.91 -11.06
N ASP A 370 14.62 -2.80 -11.36
CA ASP A 370 14.09 -2.81 -12.73
C ASP A 370 14.57 -1.57 -13.52
N GLN A 371 14.56 -0.39 -12.90
CA GLN A 371 15.16 0.82 -13.49
C GLN A 371 16.67 0.67 -13.70
N ASP A 372 17.38 0.08 -12.74
CA ASP A 372 18.82 -0.14 -12.81
C ASP A 372 19.18 -1.15 -13.91
N ILE A 373 18.34 -2.17 -14.16
CA ILE A 373 18.44 -3.07 -15.32
C ILE A 373 18.37 -2.28 -16.64
N LEU A 374 17.42 -1.36 -16.77
CA LEU A 374 17.29 -0.54 -17.99
C LEU A 374 18.53 0.33 -18.24
N ILE A 375 18.98 1.08 -17.23
CA ILE A 375 20.08 2.06 -17.39
C ILE A 375 21.48 1.44 -17.35
N GLN A 376 21.69 0.30 -16.68
CA GLN A 376 23.00 -0.36 -16.58
C GLN A 376 23.21 -1.51 -17.57
N LEU A 377 22.12 -2.18 -18.00
CA LEU A 377 22.20 -3.35 -18.89
C LEU A 377 21.66 -3.01 -20.29
N VAL A 378 20.38 -2.69 -20.40
CA VAL A 378 19.67 -2.64 -21.69
C VAL A 378 20.14 -1.44 -22.54
N TYR A 379 20.09 -0.22 -22.00
CA TYR A 379 20.52 0.98 -22.71
C TYR A 379 22.01 0.93 -23.10
N PRO A 380 22.97 0.61 -22.19
CA PRO A 380 24.38 0.50 -22.59
C PRO A 380 24.66 -0.63 -23.58
N ALA A 381 23.90 -1.73 -23.56
CA ALA A 381 24.03 -2.78 -24.57
C ALA A 381 23.60 -2.29 -25.96
N TRP A 382 22.50 -1.53 -26.03
CA TRP A 382 22.03 -0.96 -27.29
C TRP A 382 23.00 0.08 -27.85
N VAL A 383 23.47 1.03 -27.03
CA VAL A 383 24.44 2.06 -27.45
C VAL A 383 25.71 1.42 -28.06
N ARG A 384 26.18 0.30 -27.50
CA ARG A 384 27.33 -0.44 -28.05
C ARG A 384 27.06 -1.08 -29.41
N GLN A 385 25.82 -1.45 -29.73
CA GLN A 385 25.47 -2.05 -31.01
C GLN A 385 25.20 -0.99 -32.09
N THR A 386 24.59 0.14 -31.75
CA THR A 386 24.28 1.21 -32.70
C THR A 386 25.44 2.17 -32.97
N HIS A 387 26.34 2.35 -32.00
CA HIS A 387 27.51 3.24 -32.12
C HIS A 387 28.86 2.52 -31.99
N GLY A 388 28.87 1.18 -32.05
CA GLY A 388 30.10 0.41 -32.19
C GLY A 388 30.80 0.71 -33.52
N PRO A 389 32.14 0.57 -33.60
CA PRO A 389 32.86 0.80 -34.84
C PRO A 389 32.36 -0.17 -35.91
N GLN A 390 31.74 0.37 -36.97
CA GLN A 390 31.37 -0.41 -38.14
C GLN A 390 32.61 -1.10 -38.68
N GLY A 391 32.56 -2.43 -38.82
CA GLY A 391 33.61 -3.17 -39.52
C GLY A 391 33.73 -2.60 -40.93
N SER A 392 34.87 -1.99 -41.23
CA SER A 392 35.18 -1.49 -42.56
C SER A 392 35.06 -2.64 -43.56
N GLY A 393 34.09 -2.54 -44.48
CA GLY A 393 33.89 -3.56 -45.49
C GLY A 393 35.16 -3.78 -46.29
N GLU A 394 35.66 -5.02 -46.31
CA GLU A 394 36.80 -5.41 -47.14
C GLU A 394 36.40 -5.35 -48.62
N GLN A 395 36.63 -4.19 -49.25
CA GLN A 395 36.74 -4.09 -50.69
C GLN A 395 38.12 -4.61 -51.12
N SER A 396 38.30 -5.93 -51.18
CA SER A 396 39.45 -6.55 -51.86
C SER A 396 39.13 -6.76 -53.34
N GLY A 397 39.64 -5.87 -54.19
CA GLY A 397 39.71 -6.09 -55.64
C GLY A 397 40.65 -7.26 -56.00
N GLN A 398 40.50 -7.78 -57.22
CA GLN A 398 41.08 -9.05 -57.68
C GLN A 398 42.59 -9.05 -57.95
N THR A 399 43.14 -10.29 -57.96
CA THR A 399 44.40 -10.85 -58.53
C THR A 399 45.37 -11.36 -57.44
N GLY A 400 46.03 -12.52 -57.55
CA GLY A 400 45.94 -13.63 -58.52
C GLY A 400 47.16 -14.56 -58.37
N ASP A 401 46.94 -15.87 -58.16
CA ASP A 401 47.93 -16.96 -57.98
C ASP A 401 48.92 -16.80 -56.79
N ASP A 402 49.48 -17.84 -56.14
CA ASP A 402 49.58 -19.26 -56.47
C ASP A 402 49.51 -20.18 -55.20
N ARG A 403 49.26 -21.49 -55.38
CA ARG A 403 49.09 -22.53 -54.32
C ARG A 403 50.44 -23.17 -53.87
N PRO A 404 50.56 -24.12 -52.88
CA PRO A 404 49.53 -25.01 -52.26
C PRO A 404 49.59 -25.36 -50.73
N LEU A 405 48.42 -25.75 -50.17
CA LEU A 405 48.14 -26.86 -49.19
C LEU A 405 48.92 -26.93 -47.83
N LEU A 406 48.38 -27.37 -46.68
CA LEU A 406 47.36 -28.40 -46.36
C LEU A 406 46.58 -28.09 -45.06
N SER A 407 45.26 -28.31 -45.04
CA SER A 407 44.57 -29.31 -44.17
C SER A 407 43.07 -29.34 -44.50
N ALA A 408 42.41 -30.48 -44.28
CA ALA A 408 41.19 -30.83 -45.02
C ALA A 408 39.86 -30.58 -44.27
N SER A 409 38.84 -30.25 -45.06
CA SER A 409 37.43 -30.14 -44.65
C SER A 409 36.76 -31.52 -44.54
N ALA A 410 35.76 -31.62 -43.66
CA ALA A 410 34.61 -32.50 -43.83
C ALA A 410 33.33 -31.70 -43.52
N ALA A 411 32.43 -31.60 -44.50
CA ALA A 411 31.24 -30.76 -44.42
C ALA A 411 30.11 -31.39 -43.59
N ALA A 412 29.27 -30.55 -42.99
CA ALA A 412 28.00 -30.95 -42.39
C ALA A 412 26.84 -30.37 -43.22
N HIS A 413 25.91 -31.25 -43.61
CA HIS A 413 24.68 -30.89 -44.34
C HIS A 413 23.63 -30.27 -43.41
N PRO A 414 22.66 -29.50 -43.95
CA PRO A 414 21.52 -29.01 -43.17
C PRO A 414 20.60 -30.16 -42.75
N VAL A 415 20.30 -30.26 -41.46
CA VAL A 415 19.33 -31.20 -40.90
C VAL A 415 17.95 -30.51 -40.85
N PRO A 416 16.86 -31.15 -41.31
CA PRO A 416 15.52 -30.55 -41.33
C PRO A 416 14.89 -30.47 -39.93
N ALA A 417 13.95 -29.54 -39.77
CA ALA A 417 13.24 -29.31 -38.52
C ALA A 417 12.22 -30.42 -38.20
N SER A 418 12.52 -31.27 -37.19
CA SER A 418 11.50 -31.89 -36.34
C SER A 418 12.11 -32.51 -35.07
N ALA A 419 11.94 -31.88 -33.91
CA ALA A 419 12.07 -32.53 -32.60
C ALA A 419 11.20 -31.82 -31.56
N ALA A 420 10.51 -32.60 -30.73
CA ALA A 420 9.44 -32.21 -29.81
C ALA A 420 9.65 -30.89 -29.05
N ALA A 421 8.60 -30.04 -29.07
CA ALA A 421 8.49 -28.91 -28.15
C ALA A 421 8.29 -29.42 -26.70
N HIS A 422 9.19 -29.05 -25.80
CA HIS A 422 8.93 -29.12 -24.37
C HIS A 422 8.08 -27.90 -23.94
N PRO A 423 7.06 -28.07 -23.09
CA PRO A 423 6.27 -26.95 -22.59
C PRO A 423 7.08 -26.15 -21.57
N GLY A 424 7.84 -25.16 -22.05
CA GLY A 424 8.68 -24.28 -21.23
C GLY A 424 9.44 -23.20 -22.03
N ASP A 425 9.76 -23.45 -23.30
CA ASP A 425 10.62 -22.57 -24.11
C ASP A 425 9.85 -21.59 -25.02
N THR A 426 9.04 -20.71 -24.43
CA THR A 426 8.35 -19.62 -25.16
C THR A 426 8.86 -18.24 -24.75
N TRP A 427 10.14 -17.97 -25.02
CA TRP A 427 10.73 -16.62 -24.96
C TRP A 427 10.58 -15.83 -26.28
N ALA A 428 10.00 -16.44 -27.32
CA ALA A 428 9.91 -15.86 -28.67
C ALA A 428 8.92 -14.68 -28.83
N ASP A 429 7.96 -14.52 -27.89
CA ASP A 429 6.80 -13.63 -28.09
C ASP A 429 6.89 -12.26 -27.41
N LEU A 430 8.04 -11.85 -26.86
CA LEU A 430 8.29 -10.47 -26.43
C LEU A 430 8.70 -9.55 -27.60
N THR A 431 8.01 -9.68 -28.74
CA THR A 431 8.25 -8.84 -29.92
C THR A 431 7.24 -7.70 -29.98
N ILE A 432 7.70 -6.48 -29.67
CA ILE A 432 7.08 -5.27 -30.24
C ILE A 432 7.97 -4.85 -31.41
N SER A 433 7.42 -4.87 -32.62
CA SER A 433 7.97 -4.10 -33.73
C SER A 433 7.53 -2.64 -33.52
N PRO A 434 8.42 -1.71 -33.11
CA PRO A 434 8.13 -0.29 -33.28
C PRO A 434 7.92 0.00 -34.77
N GLU A 435 7.14 1.04 -35.10
CA GLU A 435 6.99 1.50 -36.47
C GLU A 435 8.39 1.72 -37.11
N GLU A 436 8.61 1.18 -38.31
CA GLU A 436 9.92 0.79 -38.87
C GLU A 436 10.95 1.93 -39.11
N SER A 437 10.69 3.17 -38.65
CA SER A 437 11.47 4.37 -38.99
C SER A 437 12.00 5.20 -37.81
N ALA A 438 11.61 4.91 -36.57
CA ALA A 438 12.08 5.66 -35.40
C ALA A 438 13.02 4.81 -34.52
N ASP A 439 14.16 5.39 -34.14
CA ASP A 439 15.02 4.82 -33.10
C ASP A 439 14.22 4.73 -31.77
N PRO A 440 14.01 3.52 -31.20
CA PRO A 440 13.22 3.36 -29.99
C PRO A 440 13.79 4.14 -28.79
N TRP A 441 15.10 4.40 -28.75
CA TRP A 441 15.72 5.10 -27.62
C TRP A 441 15.55 6.61 -27.68
N LEU A 442 15.58 7.19 -28.88
CA LEU A 442 15.17 8.58 -29.11
C LEU A 442 13.71 8.81 -28.71
N ALA A 443 12.81 7.84 -28.91
CA ALA A 443 11.40 7.96 -28.52
C ALA A 443 11.17 8.04 -26.99
N VAL A 444 12.11 7.56 -26.17
CA VAL A 444 12.07 7.71 -24.69
C VAL A 444 12.84 8.97 -24.24
N GLY A 445 13.74 9.50 -25.07
CA GLY A 445 14.42 10.77 -24.83
C GLY A 445 15.34 10.78 -23.61
N TRP A 446 16.12 9.71 -23.42
CA TRP A 446 16.99 9.50 -22.25
C TRP A 446 17.95 10.65 -21.96
N ASP A 447 18.47 11.31 -23.00
CA ASP A 447 19.42 12.44 -22.88
C ASP A 447 18.83 13.69 -22.19
N SER A 448 17.50 13.76 -22.07
CA SER A 448 16.79 14.83 -21.32
C SER A 448 16.60 14.52 -19.83
N LEU A 449 17.09 13.37 -19.34
CA LEU A 449 16.94 12.92 -17.96
C LEU A 449 18.29 12.91 -17.23
N THR A 450 18.28 13.33 -15.97
CA THR A 450 19.32 12.90 -15.03
C THR A 450 18.98 11.47 -14.61
N LEU A 451 19.79 10.50 -15.03
CA LEU A 451 19.56 9.09 -14.72
C LEU A 451 19.94 8.79 -13.26
N PRO A 452 19.16 7.95 -12.53
CA PRO A 452 19.44 7.65 -11.15
C PRO A 452 20.72 6.81 -10.98
N ALA A 453 21.43 7.02 -9.87
CA ALA A 453 22.62 6.23 -9.55
C ALA A 453 22.26 4.79 -9.15
N ALA A 454 22.97 3.82 -9.73
CA ALA A 454 22.72 2.40 -9.48
C ALA A 454 22.93 2.00 -8.01
N GLY A 455 22.01 1.22 -7.45
CA GLY A 455 22.03 0.81 -6.04
C GLY A 455 21.71 1.91 -5.01
N GLU A 456 21.55 3.18 -5.42
CA GLU A 456 21.19 4.28 -4.53
C GLU A 456 19.69 4.65 -4.65
N PRO A 457 19.02 5.06 -3.55
CA PRO A 457 17.58 5.33 -3.55
C PRO A 457 17.11 6.43 -4.50
N ASP A 458 17.91 7.48 -4.69
CA ASP A 458 17.69 8.65 -5.56
C ASP A 458 16.21 8.94 -5.97
N PRO A 459 15.31 9.24 -5.00
CA PRO A 459 13.88 9.28 -5.30
C PRO A 459 13.46 10.28 -6.39
N PRO A 460 14.01 11.52 -6.48
CA PRO A 460 13.61 12.46 -7.53
C PRO A 460 13.87 11.92 -8.94
N ASN A 461 15.08 11.40 -9.22
CA ASN A 461 15.43 10.89 -10.54
C ASN A 461 14.70 9.57 -10.84
N ARG A 462 14.48 8.71 -9.85
CA ARG A 462 13.70 7.47 -10.01
C ARG A 462 12.23 7.73 -10.32
N HIS A 463 11.59 8.72 -9.67
CA HIS A 463 10.22 9.11 -10.00
C HIS A 463 10.15 9.76 -11.39
N ARG A 464 11.10 10.63 -11.74
CA ARG A 464 11.17 11.27 -13.07
C ARG A 464 11.34 10.25 -14.19
N LEU A 465 12.22 9.26 -14.00
CA LEU A 465 12.42 8.15 -14.94
C LEU A 465 11.14 7.31 -15.09
N LEU A 466 10.44 6.99 -13.99
CA LEU A 466 9.19 6.24 -14.03
C LEU A 466 8.07 7.01 -14.77
N GLN A 467 7.96 8.32 -14.56
CA GLN A 467 7.02 9.18 -15.31
C GLN A 467 7.32 9.16 -16.81
N ARG A 468 8.59 9.27 -17.20
CA ARG A 468 8.98 9.19 -18.62
C ARG A 468 8.63 7.83 -19.22
N LEU A 469 8.97 6.73 -18.55
CA LEU A 469 8.67 5.38 -19.03
C LEU A 469 7.16 5.12 -19.13
N ARG A 470 6.33 5.73 -18.28
CA ARG A 470 4.86 5.68 -18.40
C ARG A 470 4.27 6.55 -19.51
N SER A 471 5.09 7.28 -20.26
CA SER A 471 4.61 8.24 -21.29
C SER A 471 4.52 7.65 -22.70
N SER A 472 4.94 6.40 -22.91
CA SER A 472 4.86 5.69 -24.19
C SER A 472 4.74 4.17 -24.00
N ASP A 473 4.15 3.48 -24.97
CA ASP A 473 4.00 2.02 -24.94
C ASP A 473 5.35 1.30 -24.87
N LEU A 474 6.37 1.84 -25.54
CA LEU A 474 7.74 1.34 -25.45
C LEU A 474 8.31 1.47 -24.03
N GLY A 475 8.06 2.58 -23.33
CA GLY A 475 8.53 2.75 -21.96
C GLY A 475 7.84 1.79 -20.97
N LEU A 476 6.54 1.51 -21.19
CA LEU A 476 5.80 0.50 -20.44
C LEU A 476 6.31 -0.92 -20.73
N TRP A 477 6.60 -1.23 -22.00
CA TRP A 477 7.21 -2.51 -22.40
C TRP A 477 8.62 -2.67 -21.80
N LEU A 478 9.45 -1.62 -21.81
CA LEU A 478 10.78 -1.65 -21.19
C LEU A 478 10.70 -1.96 -19.69
N LEU A 479 9.75 -1.35 -18.95
CA LEU A 479 9.52 -1.66 -17.54
C LEU A 479 9.18 -3.14 -17.32
N HIS A 480 8.29 -3.71 -18.15
CA HIS A 480 7.95 -5.14 -18.07
C HIS A 480 9.13 -6.05 -18.44
N THR A 481 9.85 -5.73 -19.52
CA THR A 481 11.04 -6.45 -19.97
C THR A 481 12.12 -6.46 -18.88
N ALA A 482 12.31 -5.37 -18.14
CA ALA A 482 13.24 -5.32 -17.01
C ALA A 482 12.83 -6.26 -15.87
N GLU A 483 11.54 -6.29 -15.51
CA GLU A 483 10.99 -7.22 -14.52
C GLU A 483 11.21 -8.69 -14.94
N GLN A 484 11.03 -9.01 -16.22
CA GLN A 484 11.31 -10.37 -16.73
C GLN A 484 12.81 -10.69 -16.69
N LEU A 485 13.68 -9.80 -17.20
CA LEU A 485 15.14 -9.99 -17.19
C LEU A 485 15.68 -10.26 -15.78
N LYS A 486 15.16 -9.55 -14.76
CA LYS A 486 15.46 -9.76 -13.34
C LYS A 486 15.19 -11.20 -12.87
N ILE A 487 14.15 -11.85 -13.42
CA ILE A 487 13.78 -13.24 -13.11
C ILE A 487 14.61 -14.22 -13.94
N VAL A 488 14.65 -14.04 -15.26
CA VAL A 488 15.28 -15.00 -16.19
C VAL A 488 16.77 -15.13 -15.96
N LEU A 489 17.50 -14.02 -15.78
CA LEU A 489 18.95 -14.04 -15.59
C LEU A 489 19.36 -14.64 -14.22
N GLN A 490 18.42 -14.93 -13.31
CA GLN A 490 18.69 -15.77 -12.13
C GLN A 490 18.63 -17.28 -12.44
N GLN A 491 18.00 -17.69 -13.55
CA GLN A 491 17.83 -19.09 -13.97
C GLN A 491 18.73 -19.46 -15.16
N GLN A 492 18.90 -18.54 -16.10
CA GLN A 492 19.78 -18.65 -17.28
C GLN A 492 21.03 -17.76 -17.11
N ASP A 493 22.15 -18.12 -17.76
CA ASP A 493 23.39 -17.34 -17.71
C ASP A 493 23.43 -16.19 -18.75
N GLN A 494 22.65 -16.29 -19.82
CA GLN A 494 22.59 -15.33 -20.92
C GLN A 494 21.17 -15.31 -21.51
N VAL A 495 20.71 -14.13 -21.93
CA VAL A 495 19.42 -13.90 -22.62
C VAL A 495 19.65 -13.00 -23.83
N SER A 496 19.00 -13.32 -24.94
CA SER A 496 18.91 -12.44 -26.11
C SER A 496 17.61 -11.64 -26.07
N LEU A 497 17.69 -10.33 -26.18
CA LEU A 497 16.56 -9.40 -26.21
C LEU A 497 16.53 -8.67 -27.56
N THR A 498 15.47 -8.88 -28.34
CA THR A 498 15.24 -8.14 -29.59
C THR A 498 14.61 -6.79 -29.27
N LEU A 499 15.09 -5.71 -29.88
CA LEU A 499 14.54 -4.37 -29.76
C LEU A 499 14.67 -3.62 -31.09
N GLY A 500 13.55 -3.46 -31.79
CA GLY A 500 13.57 -3.07 -33.20
C GLY A 500 14.42 -4.05 -34.01
N ASN A 501 15.34 -3.53 -34.82
CA ASN A 501 16.20 -4.34 -35.69
C ASN A 501 17.51 -4.81 -35.00
N GLN A 502 17.62 -4.69 -33.67
CA GLN A 502 18.82 -5.03 -32.90
C GLN A 502 18.56 -6.19 -31.93
N THR A 503 19.56 -7.04 -31.71
CA THR A 503 19.49 -8.18 -30.78
C THR A 503 20.55 -8.05 -29.69
N LEU A 504 20.12 -7.59 -28.52
CA LEU A 504 20.95 -7.34 -27.35
C LEU A 504 21.26 -8.66 -26.63
N SER A 505 22.55 -8.96 -26.43
CA SER A 505 22.98 -10.08 -25.57
C SER A 505 23.25 -9.58 -24.16
N LEU A 506 22.48 -10.07 -23.18
CA LEU A 506 22.57 -9.70 -21.76
C LEU A 506 22.96 -10.91 -20.91
N THR A 507 23.83 -10.73 -19.92
CA THR A 507 24.33 -11.85 -19.09
C THR A 507 23.95 -11.74 -17.62
N ARG A 508 23.89 -12.90 -16.94
CA ARG A 508 23.78 -13.01 -15.48
C ARG A 508 24.93 -12.30 -14.77
N GLN A 509 26.12 -12.30 -15.37
CA GLN A 509 27.29 -11.61 -14.83
C GLN A 509 27.10 -10.09 -14.84
N ASP A 510 26.52 -9.52 -15.90
CA ASP A 510 26.21 -8.10 -15.96
C ASP A 510 25.13 -7.71 -14.94
N LEU A 511 24.03 -8.48 -14.85
CA LEU A 511 23.00 -8.27 -13.81
C LEU A 511 23.61 -8.34 -12.39
N SER A 512 24.46 -9.34 -12.14
CA SER A 512 25.09 -9.54 -10.83
C SER A 512 26.03 -8.40 -10.47
N SER A 513 26.88 -7.95 -11.39
CA SER A 513 27.95 -6.98 -11.13
C SER A 513 27.50 -5.52 -11.21
N ARG A 514 26.58 -5.17 -12.11
CA ARG A 514 26.19 -3.78 -12.39
C ARG A 514 24.91 -3.34 -11.67
N VAL A 515 24.07 -4.28 -11.23
CA VAL A 515 22.76 -4.00 -10.61
C VAL A 515 22.66 -4.59 -9.20
N LEU A 516 22.84 -5.91 -9.06
CA LEU A 516 22.61 -6.57 -7.77
C LEU A 516 23.72 -6.29 -6.74
N LEU A 517 24.96 -6.14 -7.18
CA LEU A 517 26.09 -5.79 -6.30
C LEU A 517 25.93 -4.41 -5.64
N PRO A 518 25.68 -3.30 -6.37
CA PRO A 518 25.40 -1.99 -5.75
C PRO A 518 24.26 -2.01 -4.71
N TYR A 519 23.19 -2.73 -4.99
CA TYR A 519 22.08 -2.94 -4.06
C TYR A 519 22.52 -3.70 -2.79
N ILE A 520 23.26 -4.80 -2.94
CA ILE A 520 23.81 -5.57 -1.82
C ILE A 520 24.78 -4.74 -0.97
N GLU A 521 25.61 -3.90 -1.60
CA GLU A 521 26.51 -2.97 -0.89
C GLU A 521 25.73 -1.94 -0.07
N ARG A 522 24.58 -1.46 -0.58
CA ARG A 522 23.66 -0.59 0.16
C ARG A 522 22.99 -1.31 1.33
N LEU A 523 22.45 -2.51 1.13
CA LEU A 523 21.90 -3.33 2.23
C LEU A 523 22.96 -3.64 3.31
N ASN A 524 24.19 -3.94 2.90
CA ASN A 524 25.32 -4.18 3.80
C ASN A 524 25.67 -2.93 4.62
N ARG A 525 25.56 -1.72 4.05
CA ARG A 525 25.72 -0.46 4.82
C ARG A 525 24.65 -0.32 5.90
N GLU A 526 23.37 -0.59 5.60
CA GLU A 526 22.29 -0.53 6.59
C GLU A 526 22.40 -1.63 7.66
N LEU A 527 22.72 -2.88 7.28
CA LEU A 527 22.96 -3.98 8.23
C LEU A 527 24.13 -3.67 9.18
N ASN A 528 25.24 -3.13 8.67
CA ASN A 528 26.36 -2.71 9.52
C ASN A 528 25.98 -1.58 10.48
N ALA A 529 25.03 -0.72 10.12
CA ALA A 529 24.50 0.30 11.02
C ALA A 529 23.62 -0.31 12.12
N LEU A 530 22.74 -1.27 11.79
CA LEU A 530 21.96 -2.03 12.78
C LEU A 530 22.84 -2.77 13.80
N LEU A 531 23.87 -3.48 13.33
CA LEU A 531 24.82 -4.18 14.19
C LEU A 531 25.54 -3.23 15.17
N ARG A 532 25.96 -2.04 14.70
CA ARG A 532 26.57 -1.02 15.57
C ARG A 532 25.57 -0.41 16.56
N GLN A 533 24.32 -0.20 16.16
CA GLN A 533 23.29 0.42 16.98
C GLN A 533 22.79 -0.51 18.10
N THR A 534 22.67 -1.80 17.81
CA THR A 534 22.23 -2.83 18.78
C THR A 534 23.37 -3.40 19.63
N GLY A 535 24.62 -3.24 19.20
CA GLY A 535 25.79 -3.88 19.82
C GLY A 535 25.94 -5.38 19.49
N LEU A 536 25.00 -5.99 18.77
CA LEU A 536 25.07 -7.40 18.40
C LEU A 536 26.19 -7.67 17.38
N SER A 537 26.95 -8.73 17.62
CA SER A 537 27.94 -9.21 16.67
C SER A 537 27.32 -10.10 15.58
N ARG A 538 28.03 -10.21 14.45
CA ARG A 538 27.65 -11.09 13.33
C ARG A 538 27.57 -12.58 13.69
N LEU A 539 28.21 -12.99 14.79
CA LEU A 539 28.26 -14.39 15.25
C LEU A 539 27.09 -14.74 16.19
N GLU A 540 26.42 -13.72 16.76
CA GLU A 540 25.26 -13.87 17.65
C GLU A 540 23.93 -13.90 16.88
N ILE A 541 23.93 -13.53 15.60
CA ILE A 541 22.77 -13.74 14.73
C ILE A 541 22.68 -15.23 14.38
N ARG A 542 21.61 -15.85 14.85
CA ARG A 542 21.32 -17.29 14.72
C ARG A 542 20.32 -17.58 13.61
N GLN A 543 19.48 -16.62 13.25
CA GLN A 543 18.52 -16.75 12.16
C GLN A 543 18.39 -15.44 11.36
N VAL A 544 18.12 -15.59 10.06
CA VAL A 544 17.69 -14.52 9.17
C VAL A 544 16.36 -14.90 8.53
N VAL A 545 15.40 -13.97 8.52
CA VAL A 545 14.08 -14.14 7.90
C VAL A 545 13.95 -13.19 6.72
N CYS A 546 13.89 -13.73 5.51
CA CYS A 546 13.82 -13.00 4.25
C CYS A 546 12.42 -13.09 3.64
N ALA A 547 11.73 -11.96 3.55
CA ALA A 547 10.36 -11.85 3.03
C ALA A 547 10.25 -10.81 1.89
N GLY A 548 9.25 -10.97 1.04
CA GLY A 548 9.03 -10.10 -0.12
C GLY A 548 9.86 -10.48 -1.36
N GLY A 549 9.38 -10.06 -2.54
CA GLY A 549 9.90 -10.53 -3.82
C GLY A 549 11.36 -10.15 -4.14
N SER A 550 11.88 -9.06 -3.56
CA SER A 550 13.29 -8.68 -3.74
C SER A 550 14.22 -9.33 -2.72
N ALA A 551 13.69 -9.84 -1.60
CA ALA A 551 14.47 -10.64 -0.67
C ALA A 551 14.62 -12.08 -1.17
N SER A 552 13.72 -12.56 -2.03
CA SER A 552 13.79 -13.90 -2.63
C SER A 552 14.91 -14.06 -3.68
N LEU A 553 15.65 -12.99 -4.02
CA LEU A 553 16.74 -13.04 -4.99
C LEU A 553 17.89 -13.94 -4.50
N VAL A 554 18.43 -14.78 -5.39
CA VAL A 554 19.53 -15.73 -5.05
C VAL A 554 20.79 -14.99 -4.55
N ALA A 555 21.04 -13.79 -5.08
CA ALA A 555 22.16 -12.96 -4.66
C ALA A 555 22.07 -12.49 -3.20
N ILE A 556 20.86 -12.29 -2.66
CA ILE A 556 20.61 -11.93 -1.26
C ILE A 556 20.94 -13.10 -0.35
N ALA A 557 20.43 -14.30 -0.65
CA ALA A 557 20.76 -15.52 0.09
C ALA A 557 22.28 -15.72 0.18
N ARG A 558 22.98 -15.62 -0.95
CA ARG A 558 24.44 -15.78 -1.03
C ARG A 558 25.19 -14.75 -0.21
N TRP A 559 24.78 -13.47 -0.27
CA TRP A 559 25.38 -12.40 0.54
C TRP A 559 25.18 -12.65 2.04
N LEU A 560 23.98 -13.03 2.47
CA LEU A 560 23.68 -13.31 3.87
C LEU A 560 24.49 -14.47 4.43
N HIS A 561 24.62 -15.59 3.68
CA HIS A 561 25.48 -16.72 4.07
C HIS A 561 26.95 -16.30 4.29
N GLN A 562 27.48 -15.42 3.44
CA GLN A 562 28.85 -14.89 3.58
C GLN A 562 28.97 -13.92 4.76
N LYS A 563 27.92 -13.13 5.03
CA LYS A 563 27.93 -12.07 6.02
C LYS A 563 27.70 -12.57 7.45
N LEU A 564 26.86 -13.61 7.59
CA LEU A 564 26.30 -14.14 8.83
C LEU A 564 26.43 -15.68 8.84
N PRO A 565 27.66 -16.22 8.92
CA PRO A 565 27.93 -17.65 8.68
C PRO A 565 27.33 -18.61 9.72
N ASN A 566 26.90 -18.09 10.88
CA ASN A 566 26.23 -18.87 11.94
C ASN A 566 24.70 -18.92 11.78
N ALA A 567 24.13 -18.15 10.85
CA ALA A 567 22.68 -17.93 10.81
C ALA A 567 21.98 -18.91 9.87
N THR A 568 20.89 -19.52 10.35
CA THR A 568 19.92 -20.21 9.48
C THR A 568 19.13 -19.18 8.68
N ILE A 569 19.20 -19.25 7.35
CA ILE A 569 18.50 -18.31 6.47
C ILE A 569 17.18 -18.94 6.00
N ILE A 570 16.07 -18.34 6.44
CA ILE A 570 14.70 -18.70 6.10
C ILE A 570 14.24 -17.70 5.05
N GLN A 571 14.05 -18.13 3.80
CA GLN A 571 13.77 -17.23 2.68
C GLN A 571 12.55 -17.69 1.89
N ASP A 572 11.59 -16.78 1.72
CA ASP A 572 10.39 -17.02 0.93
C ASP A 572 10.72 -17.07 -0.58
N THR A 573 10.09 -17.99 -1.31
CA THR A 573 10.35 -18.20 -2.75
C THR A 573 9.25 -17.57 -3.60
N TYR A 574 9.55 -16.44 -4.26
CA TYR A 574 8.64 -15.71 -5.14
C TYR A 574 9.08 -15.69 -6.62
N LEU A 575 9.90 -16.67 -7.04
CA LEU A 575 10.64 -16.66 -8.31
C LEU A 575 9.79 -16.73 -9.60
N SER A 576 8.46 -16.84 -9.51
CA SER A 576 7.56 -16.66 -10.67
C SER A 576 6.24 -16.02 -10.26
N ALA A 577 5.57 -15.36 -11.20
CA ALA A 577 4.21 -14.84 -11.01
C ALA A 577 3.21 -15.94 -10.61
N THR A 578 3.36 -17.15 -11.17
CA THR A 578 2.49 -18.29 -10.85
C THR A 578 2.67 -18.81 -9.42
N HIS A 579 3.90 -18.78 -8.86
CA HIS A 579 4.14 -19.09 -7.44
C HIS A 579 3.66 -17.94 -6.54
N ALA A 580 3.95 -16.70 -6.91
CA ALA A 580 3.59 -15.51 -6.13
C ALA A 580 2.07 -15.30 -6.01
N ALA A 581 1.27 -15.73 -6.99
CA ALA A 581 -0.18 -15.72 -6.92
C ALA A 581 -0.77 -16.78 -5.97
N THR A 582 -0.10 -17.94 -5.83
CA THR A 582 -0.57 -19.04 -4.96
C THR A 582 -0.12 -18.93 -3.52
N ALA A 583 0.99 -18.25 -3.22
CA ALA A 583 1.48 -18.10 -1.86
C ALA A 583 0.85 -16.86 -1.19
N CYS A 584 0.28 -17.05 0.01
CA CYS A 584 -0.11 -15.92 0.86
C CYS A 584 1.14 -15.28 1.49
N SER A 585 1.18 -13.95 1.57
CA SER A 585 2.33 -13.22 2.14
C SER A 585 2.62 -13.61 3.59
N ARG A 586 3.90 -13.86 3.90
CA ARG A 586 4.40 -14.06 5.27
C ARG A 586 4.03 -12.89 6.21
N VAL A 587 4.03 -11.68 5.67
CA VAL A 587 3.62 -10.45 6.39
C VAL A 587 2.16 -10.56 6.83
N ALA A 588 1.24 -11.01 5.96
CA ALA A 588 -0.18 -11.13 6.27
C ALA A 588 -0.45 -12.11 7.43
N TYR A 589 0.30 -13.22 7.49
CA TYR A 589 0.25 -14.14 8.62
C TYR A 589 0.67 -13.44 9.92
N GLY A 590 1.84 -12.80 9.96
CA GLY A 590 2.32 -12.16 11.18
C GLY A 590 1.50 -10.95 11.63
N LEU A 591 0.91 -10.18 10.70
CA LEU A 591 -0.11 -9.17 11.02
C LEU A 591 -1.30 -9.81 11.75
N ALA A 592 -1.81 -10.94 11.26
CA ALA A 592 -2.91 -11.66 11.90
C ALA A 592 -2.52 -12.21 13.29
N ALA A 593 -1.23 -12.50 13.55
CA ALA A 593 -0.74 -12.98 14.85
C ALA A 593 -0.53 -11.89 15.92
N LEU A 594 -0.55 -10.59 15.55
CA LEU A 594 -0.32 -9.49 16.50
C LEU A 594 -1.22 -9.50 17.77
N PRO A 595 -2.50 -9.92 17.76
CA PRO A 595 -3.32 -10.03 18.98
C PRO A 595 -2.80 -11.06 20.00
N LEU A 596 -1.88 -11.94 19.60
CA LEU A 596 -1.20 -12.90 20.47
C LEU A 596 0.10 -12.33 21.06
N HIS A 597 0.53 -11.16 20.58
CA HIS A 597 1.75 -10.44 20.98
C HIS A 597 1.51 -8.92 21.07
N PRO A 598 0.52 -8.43 21.86
CA PRO A 598 0.11 -7.02 21.86
C PRO A 598 1.24 -6.05 22.25
N HIS A 599 2.24 -6.49 23.02
CA HIS A 599 3.40 -5.69 23.42
C HIS A 599 4.34 -5.28 22.26
N LEU A 600 4.18 -5.89 21.07
CA LEU A 600 4.90 -5.51 19.86
C LEU A 600 4.21 -4.40 19.04
N LEU A 601 2.99 -3.99 19.39
CA LEU A 601 2.35 -2.81 18.80
C LEU A 601 3.00 -1.53 19.35
N ASN A 602 3.34 -0.58 18.47
CA ASN A 602 3.73 0.77 18.88
C ASN A 602 2.51 1.57 19.37
N GLN A 603 2.09 1.30 20.62
CA GLN A 603 0.87 1.86 21.18
C GLN A 603 0.85 3.41 21.19
N PRO A 604 1.92 4.14 21.54
CA PRO A 604 1.90 5.61 21.48
C PRO A 604 1.65 6.16 20.06
N ARG A 605 2.30 5.59 19.02
CA ARG A 605 2.03 5.97 17.62
C ARG A 605 0.62 5.62 17.15
N HIS A 606 0.01 4.59 17.73
CA HIS A 606 -1.38 4.24 17.43
C HIS A 606 -2.36 5.27 18.02
N GLN A 607 -2.16 5.64 19.29
CA GLN A 607 -3.04 6.55 20.05
C GLN A 607 -2.97 8.00 19.57
N THR A 608 -1.77 8.52 19.30
CA THR A 608 -1.52 9.93 18.98
C THR A 608 -0.71 10.10 17.70
N SER A 609 -1.38 10.53 16.62
CA SER A 609 -0.72 10.97 15.38
C SER A 609 -0.28 12.43 15.44
N ASP A 610 0.68 12.82 14.62
CA ASP A 610 1.15 14.22 14.50
C ASP A 610 0.04 15.17 14.05
N TYR A 611 -0.89 14.66 13.22
CA TYR A 611 -2.12 15.36 12.83
C TYR A 611 -3.04 15.61 14.04
N PHE A 612 -3.23 14.61 14.91
CA PHE A 612 -4.02 14.77 16.13
C PHE A 612 -3.35 15.72 17.13
N LEU A 613 -2.03 15.59 17.34
CA LEU A 613 -1.26 16.48 18.22
C LEU A 613 -1.28 17.93 17.73
N LEU A 614 -1.17 18.16 16.41
CA LEU A 614 -1.33 19.49 15.82
C LEU A 614 -2.74 20.06 16.08
N MET A 615 -3.79 19.27 15.88
CA MET A 615 -5.17 19.70 16.16
C MET A 615 -5.39 20.01 17.65
N GLU A 616 -4.86 19.20 18.56
CA GLU A 616 -4.98 19.45 20.00
C GLU A 616 -4.18 20.67 20.45
N LEU A 617 -2.97 20.90 19.92
CA LEU A 617 -2.24 22.15 20.12
C LEU A 617 -3.08 23.34 19.63
N LEU A 618 -3.59 23.30 18.40
CA LEU A 618 -4.46 24.35 17.84
C LEU A 618 -5.73 24.58 18.68
N ARG A 619 -6.26 23.57 19.37
CA ARG A 619 -7.45 23.68 20.23
C ARG A 619 -7.16 24.19 21.64
N THR A 620 -6.00 23.88 22.22
CA THR A 620 -5.74 23.99 23.67
C THR A 620 -4.60 24.92 24.08
N PHE A 621 -3.74 25.35 23.16
CA PHE A 621 -2.60 26.22 23.49
C PHE A 621 -3.07 27.58 24.05
N PRO A 622 -2.52 28.08 25.17
CA PRO A 622 -2.89 29.37 25.72
C PRO A 622 -2.47 30.56 24.83
N GLU A 623 -3.30 31.61 24.76
CA GLU A 623 -2.97 32.82 23.96
C GLU A 623 -1.79 33.63 24.53
N HIS A 624 -1.49 33.46 25.83
CA HIS A 624 -0.34 34.06 26.48
C HIS A 624 0.94 33.21 26.31
N PRO A 625 2.14 33.80 26.43
CA PRO A 625 3.38 33.05 26.30
C PRO A 625 3.52 31.94 27.37
N VAL A 626 3.87 30.73 26.94
CA VAL A 626 4.03 29.56 27.81
C VAL A 626 5.29 28.76 27.48
N THR A 627 5.79 28.03 28.48
CA THR A 627 6.92 27.11 28.32
C THR A 627 6.48 25.77 27.75
N LEU A 628 7.42 25.00 27.19
CA LEU A 628 7.17 23.62 26.73
C LEU A 628 6.50 22.76 27.81
N ASP A 629 6.97 22.81 29.06
CA ASP A 629 6.42 21.98 30.12
C ASP A 629 5.01 22.42 30.56
N SER A 630 4.67 23.70 30.44
CA SER A 630 3.29 24.18 30.60
C SER A 630 2.36 23.64 29.50
N VAL A 631 2.85 23.51 28.26
CA VAL A 631 2.09 22.91 27.15
C VAL A 631 1.86 21.41 27.41
N MET A 632 2.89 20.69 27.89
CA MET A 632 2.76 19.28 28.28
C MET A 632 1.67 19.10 29.35
N GLN A 633 1.67 19.91 30.41
CA GLN A 633 0.65 19.85 31.46
C GLN A 633 -0.78 20.11 30.97
N VAL A 634 -0.97 20.90 29.91
CA VAL A 634 -2.29 21.13 29.30
C VAL A 634 -2.75 19.89 28.52
N LEU A 635 -1.83 19.24 27.78
CA LEU A 635 -2.10 18.03 27.01
C LEU A 635 -2.30 16.79 27.91
N GLU A 636 -1.53 16.67 29.00
CA GLU A 636 -1.70 15.63 30.03
C GLU A 636 -3.11 15.67 30.65
N ARG A 637 -3.64 16.86 30.92
CA ARG A 637 -5.02 17.06 31.41
C ARG A 637 -6.09 16.68 30.38
N ARG A 638 -5.72 16.46 29.11
CA ARG A 638 -6.57 15.91 28.04
C ARG A 638 -6.39 14.40 27.85
N GLY A 639 -5.56 13.74 28.66
CA GLY A 639 -5.29 12.30 28.57
C GLY A 639 -4.24 11.92 27.52
N ILE A 640 -3.41 12.88 27.08
CA ILE A 640 -2.35 12.64 26.10
C ILE A 640 -1.07 12.20 26.83
N ASP A 641 -0.45 11.10 26.40
CA ASP A 641 0.87 10.69 26.87
C ASP A 641 1.97 11.58 26.27
N THR A 642 2.27 12.66 26.97
CA THR A 642 3.32 13.62 26.66
C THR A 642 4.73 13.05 26.77
N GLN A 643 4.95 11.96 27.51
CA GLN A 643 6.29 11.37 27.62
C GLN A 643 6.69 10.73 26.30
N SER A 644 5.79 9.98 25.68
CA SER A 644 6.03 9.32 24.39
C SER A 644 6.05 10.29 23.21
N CYS A 645 5.32 11.41 23.25
CA CYS A 645 5.24 12.36 22.13
C CYS A 645 5.99 13.70 22.31
N ARG A 646 6.78 13.88 23.38
CA ARG A 646 7.49 15.14 23.70
C ARG A 646 8.28 15.72 22.52
N GLN A 647 8.97 14.87 21.76
CA GLN A 647 9.77 15.30 20.59
C GLN A 647 8.90 15.82 19.45
N HIS A 648 7.72 15.22 19.22
CA HIS A 648 6.81 15.60 18.15
C HIS A 648 6.13 16.93 18.48
N ILE A 649 5.67 17.10 19.72
CA ILE A 649 5.15 18.39 20.22
C ILE A 649 6.20 19.50 20.08
N PHE A 650 7.45 19.22 20.47
CA PHE A 650 8.54 20.20 20.29
C PHE A 650 8.79 20.55 18.81
N ALA A 651 8.79 19.56 17.92
CA ALA A 651 8.94 19.79 16.47
C ALA A 651 7.82 20.70 15.91
N LEU A 652 6.56 20.45 16.30
CA LEU A 652 5.40 21.28 15.94
C LEU A 652 5.54 22.73 16.46
N LEU A 653 6.06 22.93 17.67
CA LEU A 653 6.30 24.25 18.26
C LEU A 653 7.44 25.01 17.55
N GLU A 654 8.47 24.30 17.09
CA GLU A 654 9.52 24.87 16.21
C GLU A 654 9.07 25.02 14.74
N GLY A 655 7.79 24.76 14.42
CA GLY A 655 7.19 25.02 13.11
C GLY A 655 7.26 23.87 12.10
N HIS A 656 7.68 22.68 12.50
CA HIS A 656 7.71 21.49 11.63
C HIS A 656 6.31 20.89 11.52
N LEU A 657 5.60 21.15 10.43
CA LEU A 657 4.28 20.57 10.16
C LEU A 657 4.39 19.05 9.86
N PRO A 658 3.33 18.26 10.12
CA PRO A 658 3.28 16.83 9.77
C PRO A 658 3.61 16.60 8.28
N PRO A 659 4.57 15.72 7.91
CA PRO A 659 5.01 15.57 6.53
C PRO A 659 3.90 15.02 5.61
N GLY A 660 3.49 15.83 4.63
CA GLY A 660 2.36 15.54 3.73
C GLY A 660 1.05 16.24 4.12
N LEU A 661 1.00 16.97 5.24
CA LEU A 661 -0.10 17.90 5.50
C LEU A 661 -0.11 19.04 4.49
N VAL A 662 1.07 19.64 4.25
CA VAL A 662 1.30 20.51 3.10
C VAL A 662 2.06 19.68 2.05
N PRO A 663 1.51 19.49 0.83
CA PRO A 663 2.01 18.51 -0.14
C PRO A 663 3.19 19.09 -0.94
N THR A 664 4.33 19.31 -0.27
CA THR A 664 5.55 19.88 -0.89
C THR A 664 6.80 19.03 -0.72
N ALA A 665 6.81 18.09 0.22
CA ALA A 665 7.98 17.26 0.53
C ALA A 665 8.34 16.25 -0.57
N ASP A 666 7.34 15.62 -1.21
CA ASP A 666 7.50 14.68 -2.33
C ASP A 666 7.16 15.36 -3.67
N SER A 667 7.70 16.56 -3.92
CA SER A 667 7.39 17.37 -5.11
C SER A 667 7.59 16.65 -6.46
N ALA A 668 8.48 15.64 -6.52
CA ALA A 668 8.69 14.81 -7.70
C ALA A 668 7.50 13.89 -8.06
N LEU A 669 6.61 13.58 -7.11
CA LEU A 669 5.37 12.81 -7.33
C LEU A 669 4.18 13.69 -7.72
N LEU A 670 4.28 15.00 -7.52
CA LEU A 670 3.19 15.97 -7.64
C LEU A 670 3.32 16.79 -8.93
N SER A 671 2.20 17.32 -9.42
CA SER A 671 2.21 18.18 -10.60
C SER A 671 2.80 19.56 -10.25
N PRO A 672 3.47 20.25 -11.19
CA PRO A 672 3.99 21.61 -10.94
C PRO A 672 2.92 22.61 -10.51
N ALA A 673 1.67 22.43 -10.96
CA ALA A 673 0.52 23.22 -10.51
C ALA A 673 0.15 22.92 -9.05
N SER A 674 0.11 21.63 -8.66
CA SER A 674 -0.15 21.24 -7.27
C SER A 674 0.94 21.74 -6.31
N CYS A 675 2.20 21.75 -6.73
CA CYS A 675 3.32 22.26 -5.93
C CYS A 675 3.33 23.79 -5.80
N SER A 676 2.65 24.52 -6.70
CA SER A 676 2.65 25.99 -6.75
C SER A 676 1.34 26.64 -6.27
N GLN A 677 0.44 25.87 -5.64
CA GLN A 677 -0.80 26.38 -5.05
C GLN A 677 -0.53 27.51 -4.02
N PRO A 678 -1.16 28.70 -4.15
CA PRO A 678 -0.92 29.82 -3.24
C PRO A 678 -1.23 29.52 -1.78
N ASP A 679 -2.20 28.65 -1.49
CA ASP A 679 -2.57 28.30 -0.12
C ASP A 679 -1.45 27.55 0.60
N TYR A 680 -0.74 26.64 -0.08
CA TYR A 680 0.42 25.95 0.47
C TYR A 680 1.57 26.94 0.76
N ALA A 681 1.80 27.91 -0.13
CA ALA A 681 2.77 28.98 0.11
C ALA A 681 2.36 29.85 1.32
N GLN A 682 1.08 30.19 1.47
CA GLN A 682 0.58 30.95 2.61
C GLN A 682 0.68 30.19 3.94
N LEU A 683 0.42 28.87 3.95
CA LEU A 683 0.56 28.00 5.12
C LEU A 683 2.01 27.86 5.59
N LEU A 684 2.98 28.02 4.68
CA LEU A 684 4.42 27.96 4.98
C LEU A 684 5.06 29.35 5.18
N ALA A 685 4.37 30.45 4.86
CA ALA A 685 4.92 31.81 4.89
C ALA A 685 5.27 32.35 6.29
N ALA A 686 4.75 31.75 7.36
CA ALA A 686 5.01 32.15 8.74
C ALA A 686 4.91 30.94 9.70
N PRO A 687 5.67 30.91 10.80
CA PRO A 687 5.58 29.83 11.79
C PRO A 687 4.25 29.87 12.54
N LEU A 688 3.78 28.71 13.03
CA LEU A 688 2.59 28.62 13.88
C LEU A 688 2.77 29.26 15.26
N PHE A 689 4.01 29.36 15.73
CA PHE A 689 4.36 29.88 17.04
C PHE A 689 5.48 30.89 16.91
N PHE A 690 5.40 31.99 17.67
CA PHE A 690 6.53 32.89 17.86
C PHE A 690 7.27 32.48 19.13
N LYS A 691 8.56 32.21 18.98
CA LYS A 691 9.49 32.00 20.08
C LYS A 691 9.88 33.37 20.66
N GLN A 692 9.58 33.62 21.94
CA GLN A 692 9.88 34.90 22.59
C GLN A 692 11.27 34.91 23.24
N ASP A 693 11.66 33.79 23.83
CA ASP A 693 12.99 33.53 24.37
C ASP A 693 13.40 32.07 24.08
N ALA A 694 14.44 31.55 24.73
CA ALA A 694 14.92 30.20 24.49
C ALA A 694 13.89 29.08 24.82
N ALA A 695 12.90 29.34 25.67
CA ALA A 695 11.98 28.37 26.25
C ALA A 695 10.48 28.73 26.14
N THR A 696 10.12 29.97 25.81
CA THR A 696 8.72 30.43 25.73
C THR A 696 8.19 30.61 24.31
N TYR A 697 6.94 30.19 24.10
CA TYR A 697 6.22 30.19 22.84
C TYR A 697 4.87 30.90 23.00
N ARG A 698 4.46 31.67 21.99
CA ARG A 698 3.10 32.25 21.85
C ARG A 698 2.50 31.89 20.48
N PRO A 699 1.17 31.75 20.33
CA PRO A 699 0.58 31.39 19.05
C PRO A 699 0.63 32.54 18.03
N ASN A 700 0.76 32.20 16.75
CA ASN A 700 0.61 33.11 15.63
C ASN A 700 -0.85 33.06 15.13
N LEU A 701 -1.75 33.81 15.78
CA LEU A 701 -3.20 33.73 15.56
C LEU A 701 -3.66 33.87 14.09
N PRO A 702 -3.11 34.76 13.25
CA PRO A 702 -3.43 34.79 11.81
C PRO A 702 -3.05 33.51 11.08
N GLN A 703 -1.90 32.91 11.39
CA GLN A 703 -1.45 31.66 10.75
C GLN A 703 -2.25 30.45 11.25
N TRP A 704 -2.63 30.46 12.51
CA TRP A 704 -3.56 29.50 13.10
C TRP A 704 -4.92 29.49 12.40
N GLN A 705 -5.50 30.67 12.14
CA GLN A 705 -6.79 30.79 11.44
C GLN A 705 -6.73 30.19 10.02
N ARG A 706 -5.66 30.47 9.26
CA ARG A 706 -5.42 29.87 7.94
C ARG A 706 -5.30 28.34 8.02
N LEU A 707 -4.49 27.84 8.95
CA LEU A 707 -4.27 26.41 9.09
C LEU A 707 -5.54 25.67 9.55
N ARG A 708 -6.34 26.24 10.46
CA ARG A 708 -7.64 25.68 10.85
C ARG A 708 -8.59 25.60 9.64
N ALA A 709 -8.76 26.70 8.89
CA ALA A 709 -9.61 26.70 7.70
C ALA A 709 -9.18 25.64 6.67
N TYR A 710 -7.87 25.49 6.44
CA TYR A 710 -7.33 24.43 5.58
C TYR A 710 -7.62 23.02 6.11
N LEU A 711 -7.43 22.79 7.41
CA LEU A 711 -7.72 21.51 8.07
C LEU A 711 -9.22 21.18 8.07
N ASP A 712 -10.09 22.17 8.24
CA ASP A 712 -11.55 22.02 8.16
C ASP A 712 -11.97 21.61 6.74
N THR A 713 -11.39 22.22 5.70
CA THR A 713 -11.59 21.81 4.30
C THR A 713 -11.09 20.39 4.06
N LEU A 714 -9.86 20.08 4.49
CA LEU A 714 -9.21 18.78 4.32
C LEU A 714 -9.98 17.64 5.01
N LEU A 715 -10.47 17.89 6.23
CA LEU A 715 -11.24 16.92 7.03
C LEU A 715 -12.74 16.92 6.72
N SER A 716 -13.24 17.77 5.82
CA SER A 716 -14.68 17.82 5.50
C SER A 716 -15.17 16.49 4.90
N THR A 717 -14.43 15.95 3.92
CA THR A 717 -14.76 14.74 3.15
C THR A 717 -14.25 13.43 3.76
N THR A 718 -13.56 13.47 4.91
CA THR A 718 -12.92 12.28 5.53
C THR A 718 -13.81 11.59 6.56
N HIS A 719 -13.56 10.31 6.83
CA HIS A 719 -14.15 9.57 7.95
C HIS A 719 -13.45 9.91 9.28
N GLN A 720 -12.13 10.07 9.28
CA GLN A 720 -11.37 10.50 10.45
C GLN A 720 -11.53 12.01 10.68
N LYS A 721 -12.11 12.40 11.82
CA LYS A 721 -12.29 13.80 12.25
C LYS A 721 -11.27 14.29 13.29
N LEU A 722 -10.41 13.40 13.81
CA LEU A 722 -9.33 13.72 14.75
C LEU A 722 -9.78 14.52 15.98
N THR A 723 -10.95 14.19 16.54
CA THR A 723 -11.55 14.87 17.71
C THR A 723 -11.16 14.25 19.04
N GLU A 724 -10.80 12.97 19.05
CA GLU A 724 -10.44 12.18 20.24
C GLU A 724 -9.19 11.34 19.94
N PRO A 725 -8.37 11.01 20.95
CA PRO A 725 -7.26 10.08 20.78
C PRO A 725 -7.78 8.67 20.48
N GLN A 726 -7.03 7.88 19.71
CA GLN A 726 -7.45 6.51 19.39
C GLN A 726 -7.28 5.61 20.62
N GLN A 727 -8.32 4.84 20.96
CA GLN A 727 -8.26 3.89 22.08
C GLN A 727 -7.84 2.51 21.55
N SER A 728 -6.83 1.88 22.14
CA SER A 728 -6.40 0.53 21.75
C SER A 728 -6.98 -0.52 22.70
N SER A 729 -7.70 -1.50 22.15
CA SER A 729 -8.29 -2.64 22.86
C SER A 729 -7.78 -4.00 22.34
N LEU A 730 -6.66 -3.99 21.62
CA LEU A 730 -6.06 -5.16 20.95
C LEU A 730 -5.90 -6.36 21.90
N GLY A 731 -6.51 -7.49 21.56
CA GLY A 731 -6.42 -8.73 22.34
C GLY A 731 -7.14 -8.69 23.70
N SER A 732 -7.89 -7.64 24.01
CA SER A 732 -8.69 -7.59 25.23
C SER A 732 -10.03 -8.30 25.03
N LEU A 733 -10.31 -9.31 25.86
CA LEU A 733 -11.67 -9.82 26.02
C LEU A 733 -12.49 -8.72 26.69
N SER A 734 -13.56 -8.27 26.03
CA SER A 734 -14.44 -7.20 26.50
C SER A 734 -15.24 -7.65 27.73
N THR A 735 -14.61 -7.59 28.91
CA THR A 735 -15.33 -7.54 30.17
C THR A 735 -16.03 -6.18 30.26
N GLN A 736 -17.33 -6.14 29.93
CA GLN A 736 -18.14 -5.01 30.35
C GLN A 736 -18.06 -4.90 31.89
N PRO A 737 -17.79 -3.71 32.45
CA PRO A 737 -17.83 -3.55 33.90
C PRO A 737 -19.24 -3.88 34.40
N SER A 738 -19.31 -4.71 35.43
CA SER A 738 -20.57 -4.98 36.13
C SER A 738 -21.18 -3.65 36.59
N PRO A 739 -22.52 -3.46 36.56
CA PRO A 739 -23.18 -2.28 37.13
C PRO A 739 -22.84 -2.02 38.61
N GLU A 740 -22.24 -2.99 39.31
CA GLU A 740 -21.76 -2.85 40.68
C GLU A 740 -20.42 -2.09 40.81
N GLN A 741 -19.70 -1.83 39.72
CA GLN A 741 -18.45 -1.04 39.73
C GLN A 741 -18.65 0.47 39.45
N LEU A 742 -19.91 0.93 39.39
CA LEU A 742 -20.29 2.34 39.20
C LEU A 742 -21.14 2.86 40.38
N ARG A 743 -20.79 2.45 41.61
CA ARG A 743 -21.36 2.96 42.87
C ARG A 743 -20.27 3.31 43.88
#